data_AF-A0A6A6JYP9-F1
#
_entry.id   AF-A0A6A6JYP9-F1
#
_cell.length_a   1.000
_cell.length_b   1.000
_cell.length_c   1.000
_cell.angle_alpha   90.00
_cell.angle_beta   90.00
_cell.angle_gamma   90.00
#
_symmetry.space_group_name_H-M   'P 1'
#
loop_
_entity.id
_entity.type
_entity.pdbx_description
1 polymer ?
#
loop_
_entity_poly.entity_id
_entity_poly.type
_entity_poly.pdbx_seq_one_letter_code
_entity_poly.pdbx_strand_id
1 'polypeptide(L)'
;MSRGKKALAERIVSGALKMAESKLAGESGVSIFNAAVSNVMPRMEVRSRRVGGVTYQIPVEVREDRSTSLALRWIVKAARANRKRTNKTYMSCLCNELLEAYNKRGSACKMKEEKFRMAEANKAFSHFRNIGIMAHIDAGKTTTTERILFYTGKQNRIGEVHEGAASMDWMEQERERGITITSAATTCFWNDCRINIIDTPGHVDFTIEVERSLRVLDGAVAVFDGVAGVEPQSETVWRQADKYDVPRICFVNKMDRIGADFYSCVDMIKDRLGAVPLVLQLPIGVDKSFVGVVDLVEMRSITWEEDSLGAKFSYGEIPGDLMEKARDYRAKLVETAVEMNDEAMSLYLDGGEVSVPLLKSCIRSGVIGAKFVPVLCGSAFKNKGVQPLLDAVVDFLPAPSDVPTIEGASANDPEKVVTIKSSVDGKFVALAFKVMVDKFVGSLTFIRVYSGKLTGKSVVLNSAKGVTESVGRILLMHANNREDISEIQAGDIAALAGLKKTTTGDTLCDQNFPVVLERMDFPESVMEIAVEPVSTADQEKMGTALSRLVAEDPSLRVFVNSESGQTILKGMGELHLEIIVDRMKREFGVEASVGAPQVAYRETITKSAEVEYVHKKQTGGAGQFAKVNILFEPLPPGSGFEFENKITCGAIPKEYIPGVQSGLELVKETGMIAGFPVIDFKATLFDGAFHEVDSSPLAFELAAKGAFREMASKAGPVLLEPIMRVEIITPDEYMGDVIGDVNSRRGRVAEMQDRNNAKLITAFIPLGKMFGYVKDLRSMSQEGRKPHINVGTIGHVDHGKTTLTAALTTVLTRRLSGANKVVKYDEIDKAPEERARGITISTAHVEYETEGRHYAHVDCPGHADYIKNMITGAAQMDVAILVVSATDGAMPQTREHILLAKQVGVKDIVTWINKCDVVEDEEMLSIVEMEALEESSDGPWSEKIMELVGALEKIELPVREKDKPFLMSVEDVFSIPGRGTGIKKEDVERGQVLSAPGQIRSYKAFKAEVYILKKEEGGRHTPFFSNYQPQFYVRTTDVTGSIKLPSGVEMVMPGDNLSIEVALDKPVALDKGLRFAVREGGRTVGSGIITEILE
;
A
#
# COMPACT_ATOMS: atom_id res chain seq x y z
N MET A 1 -61.98 -10.21 62.33
CA MET A 1 -61.11 -9.51 61.35
C MET A 1 -61.46 -9.89 59.90
N SER A 2 -62.69 -9.65 59.43
CA SER A 2 -63.17 -10.13 58.10
C SER A 2 -63.23 -9.05 57.00
N ARG A 3 -62.75 -7.83 57.27
CA ARG A 3 -62.68 -6.74 56.28
C ARG A 3 -61.28 -6.12 56.28
N GLY A 4 -60.57 -6.31 55.18
CA GLY A 4 -59.23 -5.77 54.93
C GLY A 4 -58.71 -6.17 53.55
N LYS A 5 -57.77 -5.41 52.98
CA LYS A 5 -57.20 -5.67 51.64
C LYS A 5 -56.58 -7.08 51.53
N LYS A 6 -55.96 -7.57 52.62
CA LYS A 6 -55.37 -8.91 52.72
C LYS A 6 -56.43 -10.02 52.61
N ALA A 7 -57.48 -9.95 53.44
CA ALA A 7 -58.57 -10.93 53.42
C ALA A 7 -59.33 -10.98 52.08
N LEU A 8 -59.45 -9.84 51.39
CA LEU A 8 -60.00 -9.77 50.04
C LEU A 8 -59.09 -10.45 49.01
N ALA A 9 -57.78 -10.21 49.08
CA ALA A 9 -56.81 -10.83 48.18
C ALA A 9 -56.76 -12.35 48.38
N GLU A 10 -56.76 -12.83 49.62
CA GLU A 10 -56.82 -14.26 49.96
C GLU A 10 -58.07 -14.91 49.35
N ARG A 11 -59.26 -14.30 49.51
CA ARG A 11 -60.50 -14.82 48.92
C ARG A 11 -60.44 -14.92 47.40
N ILE A 12 -59.87 -13.92 46.74
CA ILE A 12 -59.73 -13.88 45.28
C ILE A 12 -58.77 -14.97 44.80
N VAL A 13 -57.60 -15.10 45.43
CA VAL A 13 -56.59 -16.08 45.02
C VAL A 13 -57.08 -17.50 45.30
N SER A 14 -57.52 -17.79 46.53
CA SER A 14 -58.06 -19.11 46.88
C SER A 14 -59.29 -19.47 46.04
N GLY A 15 -60.16 -18.51 45.72
CA GLY A 15 -61.31 -18.72 44.85
C GLY A 15 -60.91 -18.99 43.39
N ALA A 16 -59.88 -18.31 42.87
CA ALA A 16 -59.36 -18.56 41.53
C ALA A 16 -58.71 -19.95 41.40
N LEU A 17 -57.99 -20.40 42.43
CA LEU A 17 -57.36 -21.73 42.46
C LEU A 17 -58.40 -22.85 42.52
N LYS A 18 -59.43 -22.72 43.37
CA LYS A 18 -60.54 -23.69 43.42
C LYS A 18 -61.30 -23.77 42.09
N MET A 19 -61.50 -22.63 41.42
CA MET A 19 -62.10 -22.63 40.09
C MET A 19 -61.19 -23.29 39.03
N ALA A 20 -59.87 -23.12 39.12
CA ALA A 20 -58.94 -23.78 38.22
C ALA A 20 -58.95 -25.31 38.43
N GLU A 21 -58.93 -25.76 39.68
CA GLU A 21 -59.04 -27.18 40.08
C GLU A 21 -60.34 -27.83 39.58
N SER A 22 -61.47 -27.11 39.65
CA SER A 22 -62.74 -27.62 39.11
C SER A 22 -62.77 -27.79 37.58
N LYS A 23 -61.86 -27.13 36.85
CA LYS A 23 -61.79 -27.14 35.38
C LYS A 23 -60.78 -28.15 34.83
N LEU A 24 -59.81 -28.59 35.63
CA LEU A 24 -58.79 -29.58 35.27
C LEU A 24 -58.89 -30.75 36.25
N ALA A 25 -59.66 -31.77 35.89
CA ALA A 25 -59.86 -32.95 36.73
C ALA A 25 -58.54 -33.71 36.90
N GLY A 26 -58.09 -33.87 38.16
CA GLY A 26 -56.88 -34.61 38.52
C GLY A 26 -55.67 -33.77 38.93
N GLU A 27 -55.74 -32.44 38.84
CA GLU A 27 -54.66 -31.54 39.29
C GLU A 27 -55.09 -30.64 40.46
N SER A 28 -54.26 -30.56 41.49
CA SER A 28 -54.52 -29.64 42.61
C SER A 28 -54.34 -28.18 42.17
N GLY A 29 -55.12 -27.26 42.74
CA GLY A 29 -54.97 -25.83 42.46
C GLY A 29 -53.54 -25.31 42.72
N VAL A 30 -52.82 -25.90 43.67
CA VAL A 30 -51.41 -25.57 43.97
C VAL A 30 -50.46 -26.06 42.86
N SER A 31 -50.69 -27.25 42.31
CA SER A 31 -49.94 -27.76 41.15
C SER A 31 -50.07 -26.83 39.96
N ILE A 32 -51.32 -26.47 39.61
CA ILE A 32 -51.63 -25.57 38.50
C ILE A 32 -50.94 -24.23 38.69
N PHE A 33 -50.95 -23.69 39.92
CA PHE A 33 -50.30 -22.43 40.24
C PHE A 33 -48.77 -22.50 40.08
N ASN A 34 -48.12 -23.52 40.65
CA ASN A 34 -46.68 -23.68 40.56
C ASN A 34 -46.20 -23.87 39.12
N ALA A 35 -46.92 -24.68 38.34
CA ALA A 35 -46.63 -24.89 36.92
C ALA A 35 -46.86 -23.61 36.09
N ALA A 36 -47.95 -22.86 36.34
CA ALA A 36 -48.21 -21.58 35.69
C ALA A 36 -47.13 -20.54 36.00
N VAL A 37 -46.69 -20.44 37.25
CA VAL A 37 -45.61 -19.52 37.66
C VAL A 37 -44.30 -19.92 36.99
N SER A 38 -43.93 -21.20 37.04
CA SER A 38 -42.71 -21.72 36.39
C SER A 38 -42.69 -21.46 34.87
N ASN A 39 -43.83 -21.65 34.19
CA ASN A 39 -43.94 -21.36 32.76
C ASN A 39 -43.74 -19.86 32.43
N VAL A 40 -44.13 -18.95 33.33
CA VAL A 40 -44.03 -17.49 33.15
C VAL A 40 -42.72 -16.90 33.68
N MET A 41 -41.94 -17.64 34.46
CA MET A 41 -40.65 -17.18 35.01
C MET A 41 -39.68 -16.73 33.91
N PRO A 42 -39.23 -15.45 33.91
CA PRO A 42 -38.21 -14.98 32.99
C PRO A 42 -36.80 -15.36 33.49
N ARG A 43 -35.94 -15.78 32.56
CA ARG A 43 -34.50 -16.01 32.84
C ARG A 43 -33.68 -14.74 32.65
N MET A 44 -34.09 -13.86 31.73
CA MET A 44 -33.43 -12.59 31.42
C MET A 44 -34.42 -11.43 31.50
N GLU A 45 -33.96 -10.26 31.94
CA GLU A 45 -34.71 -9.00 31.90
C GLU A 45 -33.86 -7.88 31.32
N VAL A 46 -34.48 -6.95 30.60
CA VAL A 46 -33.82 -5.73 30.14
C VAL A 46 -33.93 -4.64 31.21
N ARG A 47 -32.81 -4.14 31.73
CA ARG A 47 -32.74 -3.08 32.75
C ARG A 47 -32.16 -1.80 32.15
N SER A 48 -32.73 -0.66 32.55
CA SER A 48 -32.17 0.64 32.21
C SER A 48 -30.95 0.95 33.10
N ARG A 49 -29.76 1.15 32.52
CA ARG A 49 -28.53 1.56 33.23
C ARG A 49 -28.03 2.88 32.63
N ARG A 50 -27.68 3.84 33.49
CA ARG A 50 -27.16 5.13 33.04
C ARG A 50 -25.63 5.05 33.01
N VAL A 51 -25.03 5.35 31.87
CA VAL A 51 -23.56 5.37 31.66
C VAL A 51 -23.25 6.65 30.88
N GLY A 52 -22.30 7.47 31.33
CA GLY A 52 -21.92 8.71 30.64
C GLY A 52 -23.09 9.70 30.40
N GLY A 53 -24.07 9.75 31.30
CA GLY A 53 -25.22 10.66 31.19
C GLY A 53 -26.42 10.14 30.38
N VAL A 54 -26.25 9.09 29.56
CA VAL A 54 -27.30 8.48 28.71
C VAL A 54 -27.84 7.19 29.33
N THR A 55 -29.13 6.88 29.11
CA THR A 55 -29.79 5.68 29.67
C THR A 55 -29.86 4.54 28.65
N TYR A 56 -29.17 3.43 28.94
CA TYR A 56 -29.07 2.22 28.11
C TYR A 56 -29.99 1.12 28.61
N GLN A 57 -30.40 0.21 27.74
CA GLN A 57 -31.21 -0.96 28.06
C GLN A 57 -30.35 -2.24 27.97
N ILE A 58 -29.93 -2.79 29.10
CA ILE A 58 -28.99 -3.92 29.18
C ILE A 58 -29.74 -5.20 29.57
N PRO A 59 -29.58 -6.32 28.84
CA PRO A 59 -30.09 -7.61 29.27
C PRO A 59 -29.28 -8.12 30.48
N VAL A 60 -29.97 -8.47 31.56
CA VAL A 60 -29.38 -8.97 32.80
C VAL A 60 -30.07 -10.27 33.19
N GLU A 61 -29.30 -11.26 33.63
CA GLU A 61 -29.84 -12.51 34.15
C GLU A 61 -30.61 -12.28 35.46
N VAL A 62 -31.81 -12.85 35.55
CA VAL A 62 -32.72 -12.61 36.68
C VAL A 62 -32.48 -13.67 37.75
N ARG A 63 -32.06 -13.23 38.94
CA ARG A 63 -31.98 -14.10 40.13
C ARG A 63 -33.33 -14.81 40.38
N GLU A 64 -33.27 -16.05 40.85
CA GLU A 64 -34.43 -16.95 40.97
C GLU A 64 -35.58 -16.35 41.81
N ASP A 65 -35.27 -15.76 42.97
CA ASP A 65 -36.26 -15.09 43.85
C ASP A 65 -37.01 -13.94 43.15
N ARG A 66 -36.29 -13.21 42.29
CA ARG A 66 -36.82 -12.09 41.53
C ARG A 66 -37.63 -12.59 40.33
N SER A 67 -37.22 -13.70 39.70
CA SER A 67 -37.92 -14.32 38.59
C SER A 67 -39.34 -14.75 39.00
N THR A 68 -39.46 -15.41 40.16
CA THR A 68 -40.75 -15.78 40.76
C THR A 68 -41.62 -14.55 41.03
N SER A 69 -41.03 -13.49 41.59
CA SER A 69 -41.73 -12.23 41.89
C SER A 69 -42.20 -11.48 40.63
N LEU A 70 -41.49 -11.62 39.51
CA LEU A 70 -41.88 -11.03 38.23
C LEU A 70 -42.99 -11.84 37.56
N ALA A 71 -42.90 -13.17 37.58
CA ALA A 71 -43.93 -14.05 37.04
C ALA A 71 -45.29 -13.79 37.70
N LEU A 72 -45.32 -13.72 39.04
CA LEU A 72 -46.53 -13.38 39.79
C LEU A 72 -47.08 -12.00 39.42
N ARG A 73 -46.22 -11.00 39.27
CA ARG A 73 -46.63 -9.65 38.85
C ARG A 73 -47.21 -9.64 37.44
N TRP A 74 -46.64 -10.41 36.51
CA TRP A 74 -47.12 -10.47 35.12
C TRP A 74 -48.48 -11.15 35.02
N ILE A 75 -48.68 -12.27 35.72
CA ILE A 75 -49.98 -12.96 35.81
C ILE A 75 -51.05 -12.03 36.39
N VAL A 76 -50.75 -11.33 37.49
CA VAL A 76 -51.67 -10.38 38.14
C VAL A 76 -51.99 -9.19 37.22
N LYS A 77 -50.99 -8.67 36.49
CA LYS A 77 -51.14 -7.56 35.54
C LYS A 77 -52.00 -7.97 34.35
N ALA A 78 -51.76 -9.16 33.78
CA ALA A 78 -52.54 -9.71 32.68
C ALA A 78 -54.01 -9.94 33.09
N ALA A 79 -54.25 -10.56 34.24
CA ALA A 79 -55.60 -10.72 34.80
C ALA A 79 -56.30 -9.37 35.03
N ARG A 80 -55.57 -8.33 35.44
CA ARG A 80 -56.10 -6.98 35.65
C ARG A 80 -56.44 -6.27 34.33
N ALA A 81 -55.61 -6.44 33.31
CA ALA A 81 -55.88 -5.92 31.97
C ALA A 81 -57.11 -6.61 31.36
N ASN A 82 -57.22 -7.93 31.49
CA ASN A 82 -58.38 -8.70 31.02
C ASN A 82 -59.68 -8.32 31.75
N ARG A 83 -59.63 -8.00 33.06
CA ARG A 83 -60.78 -7.45 33.78
C ARG A 83 -61.20 -6.06 33.29
N LYS A 84 -60.28 -5.22 32.83
CA LYS A 84 -60.65 -3.91 32.26
C LYS A 84 -61.34 -4.06 30.90
N ARG A 85 -61.03 -5.13 30.16
CA ARG A 85 -61.60 -5.44 28.83
C ARG A 85 -62.87 -6.29 28.88
N THR A 86 -63.10 -7.00 29.98
CA THR A 86 -64.23 -7.93 30.15
C THR A 86 -65.03 -7.59 31.39
N ASN A 87 -66.36 -7.68 31.35
CA ASN A 87 -67.21 -7.43 32.52
C ASN A 87 -67.18 -8.58 33.57
N LYS A 88 -66.12 -9.39 33.58
CA LYS A 88 -65.96 -10.57 34.45
C LYS A 88 -65.33 -10.20 35.79
N THR A 89 -65.56 -11.03 36.81
CA THR A 89 -64.94 -10.85 38.12
C THR A 89 -63.43 -11.03 38.05
N TYR A 90 -62.69 -10.34 38.92
CA TYR A 90 -61.22 -10.47 38.98
C TYR A 90 -60.77 -11.91 39.27
N MET A 91 -61.55 -12.61 40.09
CA MET A 91 -61.36 -14.03 40.42
C MET A 91 -61.43 -14.92 39.16
N SER A 92 -62.40 -14.69 38.28
CA SER A 92 -62.53 -15.43 37.02
C SER A 92 -61.41 -15.07 36.03
N CYS A 93 -61.01 -13.80 35.95
CA CYS A 93 -59.91 -13.37 35.08
C CYS A 93 -58.57 -13.96 35.53
N LEU A 94 -58.31 -14.00 36.84
CA LEU A 94 -57.11 -14.60 37.40
C LEU A 94 -57.09 -16.12 37.19
N CYS A 95 -58.22 -16.80 37.38
CA CYS A 95 -58.35 -18.24 37.08
C CYS A 95 -58.02 -18.54 35.62
N ASN A 96 -58.59 -17.78 34.67
CA ASN A 96 -58.33 -18.01 33.25
C ASN A 96 -56.87 -17.74 32.88
N GLU A 97 -56.26 -16.68 33.40
CA GLU A 97 -54.83 -16.41 33.12
C GLU A 97 -53.92 -17.50 33.70
N LEU A 98 -54.23 -18.03 34.89
CA LEU A 98 -53.49 -19.15 35.47
C LEU A 98 -53.61 -20.42 34.63
N LEU A 99 -54.80 -20.73 34.11
CA LEU A 99 -55.03 -21.87 33.22
C LEU A 99 -54.36 -21.71 31.85
N GLU A 100 -54.37 -20.50 31.29
CA GLU A 100 -53.65 -20.20 30.05
C GLU A 100 -52.13 -20.33 30.27
N ALA A 101 -51.60 -19.76 31.34
CA ALA A 101 -50.17 -19.85 31.69
C ALA A 101 -49.73 -21.30 31.99
N TYR A 102 -50.58 -22.09 32.65
CA TYR A 102 -50.36 -23.53 32.84
C TYR A 102 -50.19 -24.26 31.49
N ASN A 103 -51.01 -23.91 30.49
CA ASN A 103 -50.91 -24.44 29.13
C ASN A 103 -49.86 -23.73 28.25
N LYS A 104 -48.94 -22.95 28.83
CA LYS A 104 -47.92 -22.15 28.13
C LYS A 104 -48.50 -21.16 27.11
N ARG A 105 -49.69 -20.63 27.38
CA ARG A 105 -50.41 -19.64 26.56
C ARG A 105 -50.81 -18.44 27.41
N GLY A 106 -51.50 -17.47 26.82
CA GLY A 106 -52.01 -16.29 27.53
C GLY A 106 -51.08 -15.09 27.52
N SER A 107 -51.55 -13.99 28.12
CA SER A 107 -50.88 -12.69 27.99
C SER A 107 -49.59 -12.61 28.81
N ALA A 108 -49.53 -13.29 29.96
CA ALA A 108 -48.33 -13.36 30.80
C ALA A 108 -47.19 -14.15 30.12
N CYS A 109 -47.50 -15.27 29.45
CA CYS A 109 -46.53 -16.03 28.66
C CYS A 109 -46.02 -15.22 27.46
N LYS A 110 -46.91 -14.53 26.74
CA LYS A 110 -46.50 -13.63 25.63
C LYS A 110 -45.57 -12.52 26.10
N MET A 111 -45.84 -11.91 27.25
CA MET A 111 -44.94 -10.89 27.83
C MET A 111 -43.56 -11.46 28.17
N LYS A 112 -43.46 -12.71 28.63
CA LYS A 112 -42.19 -13.40 28.85
C LYS A 112 -41.44 -13.58 27.53
N GLU A 113 -42.10 -14.11 26.50
CA GLU A 113 -41.51 -14.35 25.18
C GLU A 113 -41.04 -13.05 24.52
N GLU A 114 -41.83 -11.97 24.60
CA GLU A 114 -41.47 -10.65 24.06
C GLU A 114 -40.28 -10.04 24.81
N LYS A 115 -40.27 -10.10 26.15
CA LYS A 115 -39.14 -9.66 26.98
C LYS A 115 -37.87 -10.46 26.70
N PHE A 116 -38.01 -11.77 26.50
CA PHE A 116 -36.90 -12.66 26.15
C PHE A 116 -36.37 -12.34 24.76
N ARG A 117 -37.24 -12.16 23.77
CA ARG A 117 -36.86 -11.76 22.41
C ARG A 117 -36.16 -10.39 22.37
N MET A 118 -36.65 -9.41 23.15
CA MET A 118 -35.97 -8.12 23.31
C MET A 118 -34.61 -8.26 23.99
N ALA A 119 -34.50 -9.13 25.00
CA ALA A 119 -33.23 -9.41 25.66
C ALA A 119 -32.24 -10.12 24.72
N GLU A 120 -32.69 -11.08 23.91
CA GLU A 120 -31.88 -11.74 22.88
C GLU A 120 -31.46 -10.79 21.76
N ALA A 121 -32.36 -9.94 21.26
CA ALA A 121 -32.04 -8.94 20.24
C ALA A 121 -31.00 -7.92 20.73
N ASN A 122 -31.10 -7.47 21.98
CA ASN A 122 -30.10 -6.59 22.60
C ASN A 122 -28.79 -7.32 22.91
N LYS A 123 -28.84 -8.62 23.25
CA LYS A 123 -27.66 -9.46 23.44
C LYS A 123 -26.90 -9.66 22.12
N ALA A 124 -27.62 -9.80 21.01
CA ALA A 124 -27.02 -9.85 19.67
C ALA A 124 -26.20 -8.58 19.37
N PHE A 125 -26.74 -7.38 19.68
CA PHE A 125 -26.05 -6.10 19.44
C PHE A 125 -24.76 -5.91 20.26
N SER A 126 -24.74 -6.40 21.50
CA SER A 126 -23.56 -6.30 22.39
C SER A 126 -22.38 -7.19 21.98
N HIS A 127 -22.60 -8.11 21.03
CA HIS A 127 -21.63 -9.10 20.55
C HIS A 127 -21.11 -8.78 19.14
N PHE A 128 -21.23 -7.53 18.66
CA PHE A 128 -20.58 -7.07 17.44
C PHE A 128 -19.36 -6.20 17.75
N ARG A 129 -18.28 -6.38 17.01
CA ARG A 129 -17.14 -5.46 16.98
C ARG A 129 -16.83 -5.15 15.51
N ASN A 130 -16.95 -3.89 15.11
CA ASN A 130 -16.49 -3.46 13.79
C ASN A 130 -15.17 -2.76 13.99
N ILE A 131 -14.08 -3.44 13.62
CA ILE A 131 -12.72 -2.99 13.91
C ILE A 131 -11.90 -2.80 12.64
N GLY A 132 -11.09 -1.74 12.63
CA GLY A 132 -10.03 -1.58 11.66
C GLY A 132 -8.70 -1.98 12.24
N ILE A 133 -7.82 -2.55 11.43
CA ILE A 133 -6.41 -2.70 11.79
C ILE A 133 -5.66 -1.62 11.03
N MET A 134 -4.97 -0.75 11.76
CA MET A 134 -4.29 0.43 11.22
C MET A 134 -2.83 0.44 11.64
N ALA A 135 -1.93 0.71 10.70
CA ALA A 135 -0.49 0.67 10.95
C ALA A 135 0.28 1.41 9.85
N HIS A 136 1.54 1.76 10.13
CA HIS A 136 2.49 2.15 9.08
C HIS A 136 2.93 0.94 8.24
N ILE A 137 3.63 1.20 7.14
CA ILE A 137 4.17 0.16 6.24
C ILE A 137 5.11 -0.75 7.04
N ASP A 138 5.06 -2.05 6.78
CA ASP A 138 5.87 -3.06 7.46
C ASP A 138 5.64 -3.26 8.96
N ALA A 139 4.78 -2.51 9.65
CA ALA A 139 4.47 -2.75 11.08
C ALA A 139 3.87 -4.16 11.37
N GLY A 140 3.51 -4.91 10.33
CA GLY A 140 2.94 -6.25 10.43
C GLY A 140 1.42 -6.26 10.56
N LYS A 141 0.75 -5.26 9.96
CA LYS A 141 -0.73 -5.13 9.92
C LYS A 141 -1.39 -6.38 9.33
N THR A 142 -1.09 -6.69 8.06
CA THR A 142 -1.64 -7.85 7.34
C THR A 142 -1.29 -9.16 8.03
N THR A 143 -0.06 -9.27 8.54
CA THR A 143 0.35 -10.44 9.34
C THR A 143 -0.51 -10.60 10.59
N THR A 144 -0.79 -9.52 11.32
CA THR A 144 -1.67 -9.54 12.49
C THR A 144 -3.09 -9.95 12.10
N THR A 145 -3.60 -9.41 10.99
CA THR A 145 -4.92 -9.76 10.42
C THR A 145 -5.01 -11.26 10.08
N GLU A 146 -4.02 -11.81 9.39
CA GLU A 146 -3.96 -13.25 9.05
C GLU A 146 -3.91 -14.12 10.32
N ARG A 147 -3.13 -13.72 11.35
CA ARG A 147 -3.12 -14.44 12.64
C ARG A 147 -4.48 -14.44 13.31
N ILE A 148 -5.20 -13.32 13.27
CA ILE A 148 -6.57 -13.24 13.79
C ILE A 148 -7.50 -14.21 13.05
N LEU A 149 -7.41 -14.29 11.72
CA LEU A 149 -8.23 -15.21 10.93
C LEU A 149 -7.90 -16.69 11.21
N PHE A 150 -6.63 -17.00 11.44
CA PHE A 150 -6.20 -18.34 11.85
C PHE A 150 -6.76 -18.73 13.23
N TYR A 151 -6.58 -17.87 14.25
CA TYR A 151 -7.03 -18.21 15.62
C TYR A 151 -8.55 -18.26 15.78
N THR A 152 -9.28 -17.48 14.99
CA THR A 152 -10.76 -17.55 14.96
C THR A 152 -11.28 -18.78 14.20
N GLY A 153 -10.39 -19.63 13.67
CA GLY A 153 -10.74 -20.85 12.93
C GLY A 153 -11.34 -20.57 11.55
N LYS A 154 -11.23 -19.34 11.04
CA LYS A 154 -11.69 -18.98 9.70
C LYS A 154 -10.73 -19.44 8.61
N GLN A 155 -9.45 -19.51 8.92
CA GLN A 155 -8.43 -20.10 8.05
C GLN A 155 -7.82 -21.35 8.69
N ASN A 156 -7.66 -22.40 7.88
CA ASN A 156 -7.04 -23.66 8.31
C ASN A 156 -5.53 -23.72 8.04
N ARG A 157 -4.95 -22.70 7.38
CA ARG A 157 -3.53 -22.61 7.05
C ARG A 157 -3.01 -21.22 7.37
N ILE A 158 -1.79 -21.18 7.90
CA ILE A 158 -1.02 -19.97 8.08
C ILE A 158 -0.35 -19.66 6.73
N GLY A 159 -0.69 -18.54 6.11
CA GLY A 159 0.05 -18.01 4.94
C GLY A 159 1.06 -16.95 5.39
N GLU A 160 2.26 -16.95 4.82
CA GLU A 160 3.24 -15.88 5.03
C GLU A 160 3.12 -14.81 3.94
N VAL A 161 3.12 -13.54 4.35
CA VAL A 161 2.99 -12.38 3.44
C VAL A 161 4.19 -12.28 2.49
N HIS A 162 5.40 -12.60 2.98
CA HIS A 162 6.63 -12.54 2.19
C HIS A 162 6.74 -13.63 1.11
N GLU A 163 5.97 -14.72 1.23
CA GLU A 163 5.92 -15.79 0.23
C GLU A 163 4.76 -15.61 -0.77
N GLY A 164 4.04 -14.48 -0.71
CA GLY A 164 2.86 -14.22 -1.56
C GLY A 164 1.65 -15.10 -1.25
N ALA A 165 1.65 -15.78 -0.09
CA ALA A 165 0.61 -16.73 0.33
C ALA A 165 -0.48 -16.09 1.21
N ALA A 166 -0.44 -14.77 1.43
CA ALA A 166 -1.47 -14.04 2.18
C ALA A 166 -2.82 -14.09 1.45
N SER A 167 -3.89 -14.33 2.22
CA SER A 167 -5.26 -14.40 1.70
C SER A 167 -5.93 -13.04 1.58
N MET A 168 -5.53 -12.09 2.43
CA MET A 168 -6.10 -10.74 2.49
C MET A 168 -5.60 -9.85 1.36
N ASP A 169 -4.33 -9.99 0.97
CA ASP A 169 -3.75 -9.38 -0.23
C ASP A 169 -4.14 -10.24 -1.45
N TRP A 170 -5.34 -10.03 -1.96
CA TRP A 170 -5.92 -10.83 -3.05
C TRP A 170 -5.52 -10.29 -4.43
N MET A 171 -5.17 -9.02 -4.53
CA MET A 171 -4.70 -8.43 -5.79
C MET A 171 -3.27 -8.90 -6.08
N GLU A 172 -2.98 -9.16 -7.35
CA GLU A 172 -1.64 -9.57 -7.79
C GLU A 172 -0.59 -8.48 -7.45
N GLN A 173 -0.97 -7.21 -7.59
CA GLN A 173 -0.14 -6.05 -7.27
C GLN A 173 0.20 -5.94 -5.78
N GLU A 174 -0.74 -6.30 -4.89
CA GLU A 174 -0.51 -6.31 -3.44
C GLU A 174 0.53 -7.37 -3.09
N ARG A 175 0.45 -8.56 -3.71
CA ARG A 175 1.41 -9.67 -3.51
C ARG A 175 2.78 -9.38 -4.09
N GLU A 176 2.86 -8.81 -5.29
CA GLU A 176 4.12 -8.46 -5.95
C GLU A 176 4.90 -7.40 -5.16
N ARG A 177 4.18 -6.43 -4.57
CA ARG A 177 4.79 -5.29 -3.85
C ARG A 177 4.85 -5.46 -2.33
N GLY A 178 4.15 -6.44 -1.77
CA GLY A 178 4.08 -6.69 -0.32
C GLY A 178 3.36 -5.58 0.47
N ILE A 179 2.43 -4.85 -0.15
CA ILE A 179 1.68 -3.75 0.46
C ILE A 179 0.17 -3.95 0.29
N THR A 180 -0.61 -3.53 1.29
CA THR A 180 -2.08 -3.48 1.16
C THR A 180 -2.48 -2.20 0.43
N ILE A 181 -3.19 -2.35 -0.68
CA ILE A 181 -3.65 -1.26 -1.56
C ILE A 181 -5.13 -0.99 -1.29
N THR A 182 -5.94 -2.05 -1.22
CA THR A 182 -7.39 -1.93 -1.06
C THR A 182 -7.87 -2.55 0.24
N SER A 183 -8.84 -1.90 0.89
CA SER A 183 -9.31 -2.37 2.19
C SER A 183 -10.13 -3.66 2.06
N ALA A 184 -9.69 -4.76 2.68
CA ALA A 184 -10.43 -6.02 2.68
C ALA A 184 -11.31 -6.12 3.93
N ALA A 185 -12.59 -6.44 3.74
CA ALA A 185 -13.55 -6.65 4.83
C ALA A 185 -13.81 -8.15 5.03
N THR A 186 -13.59 -8.65 6.25
CA THR A 186 -13.80 -10.06 6.62
C THR A 186 -14.50 -10.18 7.96
N THR A 187 -15.45 -11.11 8.07
CA THR A 187 -16.13 -11.44 9.33
C THR A 187 -15.57 -12.71 9.97
N CYS A 188 -15.25 -12.67 11.26
CA CYS A 188 -14.84 -13.81 12.09
C CYS A 188 -15.56 -13.83 13.45
N PHE A 189 -15.34 -14.89 14.24
CA PHE A 189 -15.98 -15.09 15.54
C PHE A 189 -14.95 -15.40 16.62
N TRP A 190 -15.07 -14.76 17.78
CA TRP A 190 -14.21 -14.96 18.95
C TRP A 190 -15.03 -14.81 20.23
N ASN A 191 -14.98 -15.77 21.16
CA ASN A 191 -15.73 -15.75 22.43
C ASN A 191 -17.22 -15.35 22.28
N ASP A 192 -17.94 -16.00 21.35
CA ASP A 192 -19.35 -15.70 20.99
C ASP A 192 -19.60 -14.27 20.47
N CYS A 193 -18.54 -13.50 20.19
CA CYS A 193 -18.57 -12.18 19.58
C CYS A 193 -18.27 -12.27 18.09
N ARG A 194 -19.10 -11.63 17.26
CA ARG A 194 -18.87 -11.44 15.83
C ARG A 194 -17.95 -10.22 15.65
N ILE A 195 -16.83 -10.43 15.00
CA ILE A 195 -15.85 -9.39 14.70
C ILE A 195 -15.83 -9.19 13.18
N ASN A 196 -16.14 -7.97 12.75
CA ASN A 196 -15.99 -7.53 11.37
C ASN A 196 -14.69 -6.72 11.29
N ILE A 197 -13.73 -7.24 10.55
CA ILE A 197 -12.39 -6.66 10.41
C ILE A 197 -12.30 -5.97 9.06
N ILE A 198 -11.84 -4.73 9.05
CA ILE A 198 -11.40 -4.02 7.85
C ILE A 198 -9.89 -3.85 7.93
N ASP A 199 -9.17 -4.47 7.00
CA ASP A 199 -7.72 -4.30 6.90
C ASP A 199 -7.42 -3.02 6.11
N THR A 200 -6.83 -2.00 6.75
CA THR A 200 -6.66 -0.68 6.13
C THR A 200 -5.28 -0.53 5.47
N PRO A 201 -5.13 0.20 4.35
CA PRO A 201 -3.82 0.47 3.78
C PRO A 201 -2.89 1.22 4.75
N GLY A 202 -1.59 0.88 4.74
CA GLY A 202 -0.59 1.57 5.57
C GLY A 202 0.18 2.67 4.82
N HIS A 203 -0.03 2.80 3.50
CA HIS A 203 0.67 3.76 2.65
C HIS A 203 -0.12 5.06 2.50
N VAL A 204 0.60 6.19 2.50
CA VAL A 204 0.05 7.56 2.38
C VAL A 204 -0.71 7.82 1.07
N ASP A 205 -0.45 7.01 0.05
CA ASP A 205 -1.02 7.14 -1.29
C ASP A 205 -2.47 6.65 -1.32
N PHE A 206 -2.83 5.81 -0.34
CA PHE A 206 -4.17 5.24 -0.15
C PHE A 206 -4.84 5.79 1.12
N THR A 207 -4.48 7.02 1.52
CA THR A 207 -5.08 7.72 2.68
C THR A 207 -6.60 7.77 2.63
N ILE A 208 -7.18 7.81 1.43
CA ILE A 208 -8.63 7.84 1.25
C ILE A 208 -9.29 6.49 1.57
N GLU A 209 -8.62 5.38 1.30
CA GLU A 209 -9.08 4.06 1.77
C GLU A 209 -9.04 3.96 3.30
N VAL A 210 -8.05 4.60 3.94
CA VAL A 210 -7.98 4.71 5.40
C VAL A 210 -9.13 5.56 5.95
N GLU A 211 -9.41 6.74 5.38
CA GLU A 211 -10.52 7.59 5.82
C GLU A 211 -11.89 6.91 5.64
N ARG A 212 -12.10 6.26 4.49
CA ARG A 212 -13.33 5.48 4.22
C ARG A 212 -13.53 4.39 5.26
N SER A 213 -12.45 3.69 5.61
CA SER A 213 -12.47 2.62 6.58
C SER A 213 -12.76 3.17 7.97
N LEU A 214 -11.99 4.14 8.46
CA LEU A 214 -12.13 4.69 9.82
C LEU A 214 -13.53 5.25 10.10
N ARG A 215 -14.17 5.86 9.10
CA ARG A 215 -15.54 6.38 9.23
C ARG A 215 -16.60 5.29 9.48
N VAL A 216 -16.37 4.09 9.00
CA VAL A 216 -17.32 2.97 9.05
C VAL A 216 -17.13 2.10 10.29
N LEU A 217 -15.95 2.19 10.88
CA LEU A 217 -15.52 1.37 11.99
C LEU A 217 -16.01 1.95 13.31
N ASP A 218 -16.35 1.06 14.24
CA ASP A 218 -16.72 1.46 15.59
C ASP A 218 -15.47 1.61 16.46
N GLY A 219 -14.40 0.87 16.18
CA GLY A 219 -13.11 0.97 16.87
C GLY A 219 -11.93 0.56 15.99
N ALA A 220 -10.70 0.75 16.48
CA ALA A 220 -9.51 0.40 15.71
C ALA A 220 -8.38 -0.19 16.58
N VAL A 221 -7.56 -1.03 15.95
CA VAL A 221 -6.32 -1.58 16.49
C VAL A 221 -5.14 -0.89 15.80
N ALA A 222 -4.44 -0.04 16.55
CA ALA A 222 -3.23 0.63 16.12
C ALA A 222 -2.02 -0.30 16.29
N VAL A 223 -1.47 -0.81 15.20
CA VAL A 223 -0.28 -1.67 15.23
C VAL A 223 0.97 -0.82 15.07
N PHE A 224 1.90 -0.95 16.01
CA PHE A 224 3.20 -0.29 15.98
C PHE A 224 4.31 -1.34 15.87
N ASP A 225 5.41 -0.98 15.21
CA ASP A 225 6.62 -1.79 15.19
C ASP A 225 7.38 -1.56 16.51
N GLY A 226 7.71 -2.61 17.25
CA GLY A 226 8.46 -2.50 18.50
C GLY A 226 9.89 -1.95 18.34
N VAL A 227 10.47 -1.99 17.14
CA VAL A 227 11.80 -1.44 16.85
C VAL A 227 11.71 0.05 16.50
N ALA A 228 10.81 0.41 15.58
CA ALA A 228 10.67 1.79 15.15
C ALA A 228 9.86 2.63 16.15
N GLY A 229 8.79 2.08 16.72
CA GLY A 229 7.83 2.81 17.54
C GLY A 229 6.84 3.61 16.68
N VAL A 230 6.60 4.87 17.06
CA VAL A 230 5.67 5.76 16.34
C VAL A 230 6.38 6.44 15.16
N GLU A 231 5.88 6.18 13.96
CA GLU A 231 6.36 6.79 12.72
C GLU A 231 5.45 7.92 12.20
N PRO A 232 5.93 8.82 11.32
CA PRO A 232 5.13 9.94 10.80
C PRO A 232 3.84 9.49 10.08
N GLN A 233 3.90 8.35 9.40
CA GLN A 233 2.74 7.73 8.78
C GLN A 233 1.74 7.25 9.85
N SER A 234 2.24 6.74 10.97
CA SER A 234 1.39 6.34 12.12
C SER A 234 0.69 7.57 12.72
N GLU A 235 1.37 8.72 12.81
CA GLU A 235 0.75 9.98 13.26
C GLU A 235 -0.35 10.44 12.31
N THR A 236 -0.15 10.31 11.00
CA THR A 236 -1.14 10.71 9.98
C THR A 236 -2.42 9.88 10.13
N VAL A 237 -2.29 8.56 10.21
CA VAL A 237 -3.42 7.65 10.41
C VAL A 237 -4.07 7.86 11.78
N TRP A 238 -3.27 8.18 12.81
CA TRP A 238 -3.78 8.50 14.14
C TRP A 238 -4.65 9.76 14.14
N ARG A 239 -4.21 10.84 13.46
CA ARG A 239 -4.98 12.08 13.31
C ARG A 239 -6.28 11.86 12.53
N GLN A 240 -6.26 10.99 11.51
CA GLN A 240 -7.48 10.59 10.82
C GLN A 240 -8.45 9.86 11.75
N ALA A 241 -7.95 9.01 12.65
CA ALA A 241 -8.77 8.36 13.65
C ALA A 241 -9.30 9.34 14.71
N ASP A 242 -8.51 10.37 15.09
CA ASP A 242 -8.96 11.46 15.97
C ASP A 242 -10.09 12.27 15.31
N LYS A 243 -10.00 12.58 14.02
CA LYS A 243 -11.04 13.32 13.26
C LYS A 243 -12.41 12.66 13.33
N TYR A 244 -12.45 11.33 13.44
CA TYR A 244 -13.69 10.55 13.51
C TYR A 244 -13.98 10.01 14.92
N ASP A 245 -13.27 10.49 15.95
CA ASP A 245 -13.42 10.09 17.36
C ASP A 245 -13.39 8.56 17.57
N VAL A 246 -12.59 7.83 16.77
CA VAL A 246 -12.59 6.35 16.79
C VAL A 246 -11.87 5.85 18.05
N PRO A 247 -12.53 5.06 18.93
CA PRO A 247 -11.88 4.39 20.06
C PRO A 247 -10.83 3.38 19.60
N ARG A 248 -9.68 3.37 20.28
CA ARG A 248 -8.49 2.65 19.84
C ARG A 248 -7.84 1.81 20.93
N ILE A 249 -7.21 0.72 20.50
CA ILE A 249 -6.21 -0.03 21.28
C ILE A 249 -4.90 -0.07 20.52
N CYS A 250 -3.77 -0.05 21.22
CA CYS A 250 -2.43 -0.11 20.65
C CYS A 250 -1.85 -1.51 20.81
N PHE A 251 -1.24 -2.04 19.75
CA PHE A 251 -0.54 -3.31 19.74
C PHE A 251 0.89 -3.10 19.25
N VAL A 252 1.85 -3.21 20.17
CA VAL A 252 3.29 -3.15 19.86
C VAL A 252 3.72 -4.53 19.36
N ASN A 253 3.90 -4.64 18.05
CA ASN A 253 4.22 -5.86 17.34
C ASN A 253 5.73 -6.02 17.16
N LYS A 254 6.17 -7.17 16.64
CA LYS A 254 7.58 -7.49 16.37
C LYS A 254 8.50 -7.42 17.60
N MET A 255 7.98 -7.73 18.78
CA MET A 255 8.78 -7.82 20.02
C MET A 255 9.90 -8.86 19.97
N ASP A 256 9.92 -9.72 18.94
CA ASP A 256 10.97 -10.71 18.68
C ASP A 256 12.18 -10.18 17.91
N ARG A 257 12.10 -8.95 17.38
CA ARG A 257 13.18 -8.34 16.57
C ARG A 257 14.25 -7.72 17.46
N ILE A 258 15.48 -7.72 16.95
CA ILE A 258 16.62 -7.09 17.63
C ILE A 258 16.40 -5.58 17.71
N GLY A 259 16.50 -5.03 18.93
CA GLY A 259 16.28 -3.61 19.20
C GLY A 259 14.81 -3.27 19.43
N ALA A 260 13.94 -4.27 19.63
CA ALA A 260 12.55 -4.02 20.01
C ALA A 260 12.47 -3.52 21.45
N ASP A 261 11.91 -2.32 21.64
CA ASP A 261 11.74 -1.69 22.94
C ASP A 261 10.28 -1.24 23.15
N PHE A 262 9.59 -2.02 23.97
CA PHE A 262 8.21 -1.74 24.35
C PHE A 262 8.06 -0.41 25.08
N TYR A 263 8.98 -0.08 25.99
CA TYR A 263 8.87 1.10 26.84
C TYR A 263 9.08 2.38 26.04
N SER A 264 10.09 2.38 25.17
CA SER A 264 10.33 3.48 24.22
C SER A 264 9.11 3.72 23.31
N CYS A 265 8.48 2.65 22.79
CA CYS A 265 7.26 2.80 21.99
C CYS A 265 6.11 3.42 22.79
N VAL A 266 5.94 3.06 24.07
CA VAL A 266 4.91 3.64 24.96
C VAL A 266 5.17 5.13 25.18
N ASP A 267 6.43 5.52 25.41
CA ASP A 267 6.80 6.93 25.58
C ASP A 267 6.56 7.73 24.28
N MET A 268 6.89 7.16 23.12
CA MET A 268 6.59 7.78 21.82
C MET A 268 5.08 7.96 21.57
N ILE A 269 4.24 7.01 21.98
CA ILE A 269 2.78 7.14 21.90
C ILE A 269 2.30 8.35 22.73
N LYS A 270 2.90 8.56 23.90
CA LYS A 270 2.58 9.70 24.75
C LYS A 270 3.06 11.02 24.15
N ASP A 271 4.31 11.08 23.74
CA ASP A 271 4.98 12.33 23.37
C ASP A 271 4.64 12.78 21.94
N ARG A 272 4.55 11.87 20.96
CA ARG A 272 4.27 12.21 19.56
C ARG A 272 2.78 12.25 19.22
N LEU A 273 2.01 11.29 19.73
CA LEU A 273 0.57 11.22 19.44
C LEU A 273 -0.28 12.05 20.41
N GLY A 274 0.31 12.50 21.53
CA GLY A 274 -0.43 13.22 22.59
C GLY A 274 -1.49 12.35 23.28
N ALA A 275 -1.38 11.02 23.16
CA ALA A 275 -2.33 10.08 23.74
C ALA A 275 -1.92 9.69 25.17
N VAL A 276 -2.88 9.26 25.99
CA VAL A 276 -2.60 8.73 27.33
C VAL A 276 -2.53 7.20 27.25
N PRO A 277 -1.33 6.58 27.23
CA PRO A 277 -1.23 5.12 27.14
C PRO A 277 -1.61 4.45 28.47
N LEU A 278 -2.48 3.45 28.39
CA LEU A 278 -2.83 2.56 29.50
C LEU A 278 -2.20 1.18 29.27
N VAL A 279 -1.02 0.95 29.83
CA VAL A 279 -0.25 -0.29 29.65
C VAL A 279 -0.99 -1.46 30.30
N LEU A 280 -1.52 -2.39 29.50
CA LEU A 280 -2.20 -3.60 29.99
C LEU A 280 -1.27 -4.81 30.10
N GLN A 281 -0.17 -4.79 29.35
CA GLN A 281 0.76 -5.91 29.28
C GLN A 281 2.21 -5.45 29.36
N LEU A 282 3.06 -6.30 29.93
CA LEU A 282 4.52 -6.14 29.88
C LEU A 282 5.15 -7.34 29.14
N PRO A 283 6.16 -7.12 28.27
CA PRO A 283 6.83 -8.21 27.59
C PRO A 283 7.69 -9.05 28.58
N ILE A 284 7.71 -10.37 28.38
CA ILE A 284 8.61 -11.31 29.05
C ILE A 284 9.72 -11.69 28.08
N GLY A 285 10.93 -11.21 28.37
CA GLY A 285 12.10 -11.33 27.49
C GLY A 285 12.19 -10.19 26.47
N VAL A 286 13.35 -10.11 25.81
CA VAL A 286 13.69 -9.08 24.80
C VAL A 286 14.27 -9.77 23.55
N ASP A 287 14.01 -9.22 22.37
CA ASP A 287 14.47 -9.74 21.08
C ASP A 287 14.13 -11.25 20.93
N LYS A 288 15.13 -12.08 20.62
CA LYS A 288 14.98 -13.54 20.47
C LYS A 288 14.56 -14.26 21.76
N SER A 289 14.75 -13.65 22.93
CA SER A 289 14.33 -14.22 24.21
C SER A 289 12.87 -13.92 24.56
N PHE A 290 12.13 -13.24 23.68
CA PHE A 290 10.71 -12.96 23.88
C PHE A 290 9.87 -14.24 23.89
N VAL A 291 9.38 -14.62 25.07
CA VAL A 291 8.65 -15.88 25.33
C VAL A 291 7.19 -15.67 25.71
N GLY A 292 6.82 -14.48 26.18
CA GLY A 292 5.46 -14.23 26.64
C GLY A 292 5.18 -12.80 27.07
N VAL A 293 4.05 -12.61 27.74
CA VAL A 293 3.59 -11.33 28.26
C VAL A 293 3.03 -11.49 29.67
N VAL A 294 3.16 -10.47 30.49
CA VAL A 294 2.48 -10.35 31.79
C VAL A 294 1.15 -9.64 31.57
N ASP A 295 0.05 -10.27 31.94
CA ASP A 295 -1.26 -9.65 31.98
C ASP A 295 -1.41 -8.88 33.30
N LEU A 296 -1.36 -7.54 33.22
CA LEU A 296 -1.49 -6.68 34.38
C LEU A 296 -2.93 -6.59 34.87
N VAL A 297 -3.94 -6.98 34.09
CA VAL A 297 -5.36 -6.95 34.50
C VAL A 297 -5.66 -8.08 35.48
N GLU A 298 -5.22 -9.30 35.15
CA GLU A 298 -5.39 -10.49 35.98
C GLU A 298 -4.17 -10.81 36.87
N MET A 299 -3.07 -10.06 36.75
CA MET A 299 -1.82 -10.25 37.49
C MET A 299 -1.23 -11.66 37.36
N ARG A 300 -1.08 -12.12 36.10
CA ARG A 300 -0.53 -13.44 35.75
C ARG A 300 0.39 -13.38 34.54
N SER A 301 1.29 -14.35 34.38
CA SER A 301 2.08 -14.50 33.15
C SER A 301 1.34 -15.35 32.13
N ILE A 302 1.55 -15.04 30.85
CA ILE A 302 1.10 -15.82 29.69
C ILE A 302 2.33 -16.16 28.86
N THR A 303 2.65 -17.45 28.76
CA THR A 303 3.82 -17.93 28.02
C THR A 303 3.38 -18.89 26.91
N TRP A 304 3.97 -18.74 25.72
CA TRP A 304 3.65 -19.57 24.56
C TRP A 304 4.74 -20.64 24.34
N GLU A 305 4.30 -21.86 24.05
CA GLU A 305 5.20 -22.97 23.67
C GLU A 305 5.60 -22.81 22.19
N GLU A 306 6.91 -22.86 21.91
CA GLU A 306 7.46 -22.59 20.56
C GLU A 306 6.97 -23.59 19.50
N ASP A 307 6.74 -24.85 19.86
CA ASP A 307 6.37 -25.92 18.92
C ASP A 307 4.89 -25.91 18.50
N SER A 308 4.06 -25.02 19.08
CA SER A 308 2.61 -25.09 18.94
C SER A 308 1.99 -24.12 17.94
N LEU A 309 2.79 -23.36 17.17
CA LEU A 309 2.29 -22.24 16.33
C LEU A 309 1.40 -21.25 17.12
N GLY A 310 1.67 -21.14 18.43
CA GLY A 310 0.90 -20.32 19.37
C GLY A 310 -0.44 -20.92 19.80
N ALA A 311 -0.79 -22.16 19.41
CA ALA A 311 -2.05 -22.80 19.80
C ALA A 311 -2.06 -23.26 21.27
N LYS A 312 -0.89 -23.50 21.86
CA LYS A 312 -0.75 -23.83 23.29
C LYS A 312 -0.01 -22.71 24.01
N PHE A 313 -0.67 -22.16 25.01
CA PHE A 313 -0.08 -21.22 25.96
C PHE A 313 -0.51 -21.60 27.37
N SER A 314 0.33 -21.29 28.34
CA SER A 314 0.12 -21.58 29.75
C SER A 314 0.02 -20.29 30.54
N TYR A 315 -0.85 -20.32 31.55
CA TYR A 315 -0.91 -19.28 32.57
C TYR A 315 0.01 -19.67 33.72
N GLY A 316 0.82 -18.72 34.19
CA GLY A 316 1.77 -18.94 35.27
C GLY A 316 1.89 -17.75 36.22
N GLU A 317 2.80 -17.88 37.17
CA GLU A 317 3.20 -16.77 38.05
C GLU A 317 4.11 -15.78 37.30
N ILE A 318 4.09 -14.52 37.72
CA ILE A 318 4.92 -13.46 37.14
C ILE A 318 6.39 -13.75 37.50
N PRO A 319 7.32 -13.71 36.54
CA PRO A 319 8.76 -13.84 36.80
C PRO A 319 9.23 -12.85 37.88
N GLY A 320 10.09 -13.32 38.80
CA GLY A 320 10.49 -12.54 39.97
C GLY A 320 11.19 -11.22 39.64
N ASP A 321 11.92 -11.17 38.53
CA ASP A 321 12.57 -9.98 37.96
C ASP A 321 11.59 -8.93 37.43
N LEU A 322 10.39 -9.35 37.01
CA LEU A 322 9.34 -8.45 36.52
C LEU A 322 8.29 -8.09 37.57
N MET A 323 8.27 -8.75 38.73
CA MET A 323 7.23 -8.57 39.74
C MET A 323 7.14 -7.15 40.30
N GLU A 324 8.28 -6.49 40.53
CA GLU A 324 8.33 -5.10 41.01
C GLU A 324 7.77 -4.14 39.95
N LYS A 325 8.26 -4.24 38.71
CA LYS A 325 7.72 -3.47 37.58
C LYS A 325 6.23 -3.73 37.36
N ALA A 326 5.78 -4.98 37.45
CA ALA A 326 4.38 -5.33 37.28
C ALA A 326 3.49 -4.65 38.34
N ARG A 327 3.95 -4.56 39.59
CA ARG A 327 3.23 -3.83 40.66
C ARG A 327 3.15 -2.33 40.38
N ASP A 328 4.24 -1.73 39.93
CA ASP A 328 4.28 -0.30 39.60
C ASP A 328 3.35 0.06 38.44
N TYR A 329 3.41 -0.71 37.35
CA TYR A 329 2.52 -0.51 36.21
C TYR A 329 1.07 -0.85 36.53
N ARG A 330 0.81 -1.85 37.38
CA ARG A 330 -0.53 -2.16 37.88
C ARG A 330 -1.12 -0.99 38.68
N ALA A 331 -0.34 -0.36 39.55
CA ALA A 331 -0.79 0.78 40.33
C ALA A 331 -1.21 1.94 39.42
N LYS A 332 -0.37 2.30 38.43
CA LYS A 332 -0.67 3.32 37.42
C LYS A 332 -1.92 2.98 36.59
N LEU A 333 -2.07 1.71 36.21
CA LEU A 333 -3.23 1.22 35.45
C LEU A 333 -4.51 1.39 36.26
N VAL A 334 -4.52 0.95 37.52
CA VAL A 334 -5.71 1.02 38.38
C VAL A 334 -6.06 2.48 38.66
N GLU A 335 -5.08 3.31 39.04
CA GLU A 335 -5.25 4.74 39.29
C GLU A 335 -5.94 5.44 38.10
N THR A 336 -5.42 5.25 36.89
CA THR A 336 -5.98 5.87 35.68
C THR A 336 -7.36 5.32 35.34
N ALA A 337 -7.58 4.01 35.52
CA ALA A 337 -8.85 3.37 35.16
C ALA A 337 -10.00 3.78 36.09
N VAL A 338 -9.76 3.88 37.41
CA VAL A 338 -10.83 4.15 38.39
C VAL A 338 -11.40 5.57 38.27
N GLU A 339 -10.68 6.53 37.69
CA GLU A 339 -11.20 7.88 37.41
C GLU A 339 -12.46 7.87 36.53
N MET A 340 -12.69 6.80 35.78
CA MET A 340 -13.86 6.66 34.91
C MET A 340 -15.14 6.28 35.67
N ASN A 341 -15.06 5.94 36.96
CA ASN A 341 -16.20 5.47 37.75
C ASN A 341 -16.09 5.88 39.23
N ASP A 342 -16.99 6.77 39.67
CA ASP A 342 -17.05 7.28 41.05
C ASP A 342 -17.07 6.18 42.14
N GLU A 343 -17.76 5.05 41.89
CA GLU A 343 -17.83 3.93 42.83
C GLU A 343 -16.47 3.21 42.94
N ALA A 344 -15.80 3.00 41.81
CA ALA A 344 -14.46 2.41 41.79
C ALA A 344 -13.40 3.35 42.38
N MET A 345 -13.52 4.66 42.13
CA MET A 345 -12.64 5.68 42.69
C MET A 345 -12.75 5.76 44.21
N SER A 346 -13.97 5.77 44.76
CA SER A 346 -14.18 5.76 46.22
C SER A 346 -13.57 4.50 46.85
N LEU A 347 -13.81 3.32 46.27
CA LEU A 347 -13.23 2.06 46.76
C LEU A 347 -11.70 2.10 46.78
N TYR A 348 -11.08 2.66 45.75
CA TYR A 348 -9.64 2.78 45.65
C TYR A 348 -9.06 3.75 46.69
N LEU A 349 -9.69 4.92 46.89
CA LEU A 349 -9.28 5.91 47.90
C LEU A 349 -9.43 5.38 49.34
N ASP A 350 -10.43 4.52 49.59
CA ASP A 350 -10.64 3.84 50.87
C ASP A 350 -9.65 2.67 51.10
N GLY A 351 -8.74 2.40 50.16
CA GLY A 351 -7.76 1.31 50.23
C GLY A 351 -8.33 -0.07 49.93
N GLY A 352 -9.53 -0.16 49.35
CA GLY A 352 -10.17 -1.40 48.94
C GLY A 352 -9.65 -1.93 47.60
N GLU A 353 -9.64 -3.26 47.43
CA GLU A 353 -9.26 -3.89 46.16
C GLU A 353 -10.36 -3.76 45.11
N VAL A 354 -10.00 -3.27 43.91
CA VAL A 354 -10.90 -3.20 42.76
C VAL A 354 -10.96 -4.57 42.08
N SER A 355 -12.14 -5.19 42.08
CA SER A 355 -12.35 -6.48 41.41
C SER A 355 -12.06 -6.40 39.89
N VAL A 356 -11.53 -7.48 39.31
CA VAL A 356 -11.20 -7.56 37.87
C VAL A 356 -12.39 -7.17 36.96
N PRO A 357 -13.64 -7.65 37.19
CA PRO A 357 -14.77 -7.25 36.36
C PRO A 357 -15.09 -5.76 36.44
N LEU A 358 -14.97 -5.16 37.64
CA LEU A 358 -15.16 -3.73 37.82
C LEU A 358 -14.07 -2.94 37.10
N LEU A 359 -12.81 -3.37 37.23
CA LEU A 359 -11.68 -2.77 36.54
C LEU A 359 -11.84 -2.82 35.02
N LYS A 360 -12.17 -3.99 34.44
CA LYS A 360 -12.44 -4.12 33.00
C LYS A 360 -13.55 -3.18 32.54
N SER A 361 -14.60 -2.99 33.35
CA SER A 361 -15.68 -2.05 33.02
C SER A 361 -15.25 -0.58 33.04
N CYS A 362 -14.32 -0.22 33.93
CA CYS A 362 -13.74 1.13 33.99
C CYS A 362 -12.82 1.38 32.79
N ILE A 363 -11.97 0.41 32.44
CA ILE A 363 -11.12 0.46 31.25
C ILE A 363 -11.99 0.64 30.01
N ARG A 364 -12.99 -0.22 29.81
CA ARG A 364 -13.92 -0.13 28.66
C ARG A 364 -14.57 1.26 28.57
N SER A 365 -15.01 1.82 29.70
CA SER A 365 -15.65 3.14 29.72
C SER A 365 -14.68 4.26 29.29
N GLY A 366 -13.43 4.20 29.73
CA GLY A 366 -12.39 5.16 29.32
C GLY A 366 -11.97 5.01 27.86
N VAL A 367 -11.94 3.78 27.33
CA VAL A 367 -11.65 3.52 25.91
C VAL A 367 -12.73 4.10 25.00
N ILE A 368 -14.00 3.79 25.29
CA ILE A 368 -15.14 4.31 24.51
C ILE A 368 -15.20 5.84 24.59
N GLY A 369 -14.85 6.42 25.75
CA GLY A 369 -14.77 7.87 25.94
C GLY A 369 -13.47 8.52 25.43
N ALA A 370 -12.60 7.77 24.75
CA ALA A 370 -11.30 8.22 24.23
C ALA A 370 -10.41 8.94 25.27
N LYS A 371 -10.47 8.56 26.56
CA LYS A 371 -9.68 9.16 27.64
C LYS A 371 -8.26 8.63 27.71
N PHE A 372 -8.08 7.36 27.39
CA PHE A 372 -6.80 6.68 27.33
C PHE A 372 -6.86 5.55 26.30
N VAL A 373 -5.69 5.09 25.87
CA VAL A 373 -5.53 4.04 24.86
C VAL A 373 -4.83 2.82 25.46
N PRO A 374 -5.49 1.64 25.54
CA PRO A 374 -4.88 0.44 26.06
C PRO A 374 -3.71 -0.02 25.20
N VAL A 375 -2.56 -0.33 25.81
CA VAL A 375 -1.37 -0.79 25.11
C VAL A 375 -1.09 -2.26 25.45
N LEU A 376 -1.02 -3.07 24.40
CA LEU A 376 -0.67 -4.48 24.41
C LEU A 376 0.61 -4.71 23.61
N CYS A 377 1.24 -5.88 23.75
CA CYS A 377 2.43 -6.22 22.99
C CYS A 377 2.44 -7.69 22.55
N GLY A 378 3.21 -7.99 21.51
CA GLY A 378 3.36 -9.35 21.00
C GLY A 378 4.24 -9.45 19.76
N SER A 379 4.23 -10.64 19.17
CA SER A 379 4.82 -10.92 17.86
C SER A 379 3.84 -11.73 17.03
N ALA A 380 3.20 -11.06 16.07
CA ALA A 380 2.33 -11.73 15.09
C ALA A 380 3.12 -12.71 14.21
N PHE A 381 4.42 -12.47 13.99
CA PHE A 381 5.28 -13.39 13.24
C PHE A 381 5.52 -14.69 14.02
N LYS A 382 5.87 -14.58 15.31
CA LYS A 382 6.13 -15.73 16.20
C LYS A 382 4.89 -16.30 16.87
N ASN A 383 3.68 -15.85 16.49
CA ASN A 383 2.42 -16.38 17.01
C ASN A 383 2.23 -16.17 18.52
N LYS A 384 2.75 -15.07 19.08
CA LYS A 384 2.67 -14.74 20.52
C LYS A 384 1.92 -13.42 20.72
N GLY A 385 0.95 -13.37 21.63
CA GLY A 385 0.24 -12.14 22.01
C GLY A 385 -1.00 -11.76 21.18
N VAL A 386 -1.32 -12.49 20.10
CA VAL A 386 -2.51 -12.19 19.27
C VAL A 386 -3.83 -12.61 19.93
N GLN A 387 -3.84 -13.68 20.72
CA GLN A 387 -5.07 -14.12 21.43
C GLN A 387 -5.48 -13.13 22.53
N PRO A 388 -4.56 -12.64 23.40
CA PRO A 388 -4.89 -11.56 24.33
C PRO A 388 -5.32 -10.27 23.64
N LEU A 389 -4.80 -9.98 22.45
CA LEU A 389 -5.28 -8.87 21.62
C LEU A 389 -6.75 -9.07 21.22
N LEU A 390 -7.15 -10.28 20.80
CA LEU A 390 -8.54 -10.60 20.50
C LEU A 390 -9.45 -10.51 21.73
N ASP A 391 -8.97 -10.93 22.89
CA ASP A 391 -9.70 -10.76 24.15
C ASP A 391 -9.89 -9.27 24.48
N ALA A 392 -8.85 -8.45 24.31
CA ALA A 392 -8.92 -7.00 24.50
C ALA A 392 -9.86 -6.30 23.50
N VAL A 393 -9.91 -6.76 22.25
CA VAL A 393 -10.89 -6.29 21.25
C VAL A 393 -12.31 -6.52 21.75
N VAL A 394 -12.62 -7.72 22.24
CA VAL A 394 -13.95 -8.04 22.75
C VAL A 394 -14.25 -7.26 24.04
N ASP A 395 -13.30 -7.20 24.96
CA ASP A 395 -13.50 -6.59 26.28
C ASP A 395 -13.59 -5.05 26.22
N PHE A 396 -12.79 -4.38 25.40
CA PHE A 396 -12.59 -2.92 25.49
C PHE A 396 -13.08 -2.12 24.29
N LEU A 397 -13.07 -2.66 23.06
CA LEU A 397 -13.56 -1.92 21.90
C LEU A 397 -15.10 -1.84 21.88
N PRO A 398 -15.68 -0.75 21.32
CA PRO A 398 -17.11 -0.51 21.33
C PRO A 398 -17.89 -1.50 20.46
N ALA A 399 -19.13 -1.75 20.87
CA ALA A 399 -20.16 -2.31 20.00
C ALA A 399 -20.85 -1.17 19.19
N PRO A 400 -21.56 -1.48 18.09
CA PRO A 400 -22.36 -0.48 17.36
C PRO A 400 -23.38 0.30 18.21
N SER A 401 -23.79 -0.26 19.36
CA SER A 401 -24.66 0.39 20.33
C SER A 401 -23.95 1.40 21.24
N ASP A 402 -22.64 1.30 21.35
CA ASP A 402 -21.81 2.08 22.27
C ASP A 402 -21.27 3.35 21.61
N VAL A 403 -21.22 3.38 20.28
CA VAL A 403 -20.79 4.54 19.48
C VAL A 403 -21.87 5.64 19.55
N PRO A 404 -21.47 6.93 19.65
CA PRO A 404 -22.40 8.05 19.57
C PRO A 404 -23.31 7.99 18.34
N THR A 405 -24.50 8.57 18.46
CA THR A 405 -25.46 8.64 17.35
C THR A 405 -24.89 9.43 16.18
N ILE A 406 -24.93 8.87 14.98
CA ILE A 406 -24.43 9.55 13.78
C ILE A 406 -25.33 10.73 13.40
N GLU A 407 -24.73 11.85 13.05
CA GLU A 407 -25.43 13.03 12.58
C GLU A 407 -25.54 13.01 11.05
N GLY A 408 -26.68 13.46 10.54
CA GLY A 408 -26.90 13.69 9.12
C GLY A 408 -27.75 14.94 8.91
N ALA A 409 -27.90 15.36 7.67
CA ALA A 409 -28.80 16.44 7.28
C ALA A 409 -30.06 15.88 6.62
N SER A 410 -31.20 16.55 6.76
CA SER A 410 -32.38 16.19 5.97
C SER A 410 -32.10 16.46 4.49
N ALA A 411 -32.42 15.51 3.59
CA ALA A 411 -32.20 15.74 2.16
C ALA A 411 -33.07 16.88 1.60
N ASN A 412 -34.16 17.23 2.29
CA ASN A 412 -35.08 18.30 1.90
C ASN A 412 -34.67 19.67 2.47
N ASP A 413 -33.86 19.68 3.52
CA ASP A 413 -33.45 20.88 4.25
C ASP A 413 -32.04 20.65 4.84
N PRO A 414 -30.98 21.09 4.14
CA PRO A 414 -29.60 20.86 4.54
C PRO A 414 -29.20 21.47 5.89
N GLU A 415 -29.91 22.50 6.37
CA GLU A 415 -29.63 23.13 7.68
C GLU A 415 -30.19 22.31 8.85
N LYS A 416 -31.11 21.39 8.56
CA LYS A 416 -31.76 20.58 9.59
C LYS A 416 -30.94 19.32 9.91
N VAL A 417 -30.25 19.35 11.03
CA VAL A 417 -29.54 18.19 11.59
C VAL A 417 -30.54 17.14 12.08
N VAL A 418 -30.34 15.90 11.63
CA VAL A 418 -31.09 14.70 11.98
C VAL A 418 -30.14 13.72 12.64
N THR A 419 -30.36 13.46 13.93
CA THR A 419 -29.60 12.46 14.68
C THR A 419 -30.15 11.06 14.42
N ILE A 420 -29.30 10.14 13.98
CA ILE A 420 -29.65 8.75 13.70
C ILE A 420 -29.10 7.87 14.81
N LYS A 421 -30.00 7.24 15.55
CA LYS A 421 -29.63 6.30 16.60
C LYS A 421 -29.49 4.89 16.04
N SER A 422 -28.40 4.22 16.40
CA SER A 422 -28.21 2.80 16.12
C SER A 422 -29.33 1.98 16.74
N SER A 423 -30.23 1.46 15.89
CA SER A 423 -31.40 0.70 16.31
C SER A 423 -31.91 -0.18 15.17
N VAL A 424 -32.22 -1.43 15.49
CA VAL A 424 -32.80 -2.40 14.56
C VAL A 424 -34.22 -2.02 14.15
N ASP A 425 -35.00 -1.49 15.10
CA ASP A 425 -36.40 -1.10 14.87
C ASP A 425 -36.52 0.31 14.25
N GLY A 426 -35.39 0.95 13.95
CA GLY A 426 -35.34 2.27 13.32
C GLY A 426 -35.68 2.23 11.83
N LYS A 427 -35.76 3.40 11.19
CA LYS A 427 -35.84 3.50 9.73
C LYS A 427 -34.49 3.17 9.11
N PHE A 428 -34.48 2.56 7.92
CA PHE A 428 -33.26 2.14 7.25
C PHE A 428 -32.39 3.35 6.89
N VAL A 429 -31.13 3.33 7.34
CA VAL A 429 -30.08 4.27 6.93
C VAL A 429 -28.74 3.53 6.89
N ALA A 430 -28.04 3.65 5.77
CA ALA A 430 -26.73 3.06 5.53
C ALA A 430 -25.82 4.00 4.73
N LEU A 431 -24.51 3.86 4.92
CA LEU A 431 -23.49 4.57 4.14
C LEU A 431 -22.82 3.60 3.18
N ALA A 432 -22.77 3.93 1.89
CA ALA A 432 -21.91 3.26 0.92
C ALA A 432 -20.49 3.79 1.07
N PHE A 433 -19.53 2.93 1.41
CA PHE A 433 -18.16 3.35 1.71
C PHE A 433 -17.12 2.78 0.75
N LYS A 434 -17.47 1.75 -0.02
CA LYS A 434 -16.59 1.18 -1.04
C LYS A 434 -17.42 0.61 -2.18
N VAL A 435 -17.02 0.86 -3.41
CA VAL A 435 -17.59 0.25 -4.61
C VAL A 435 -16.49 -0.58 -5.27
N MET A 436 -16.80 -1.81 -5.62
CA MET A 436 -15.87 -2.72 -6.29
C MET A 436 -16.57 -3.36 -7.49
N VAL A 437 -15.89 -3.43 -8.62
CA VAL A 437 -16.43 -4.09 -9.80
C VAL A 437 -15.97 -5.54 -9.81
N ASP A 438 -16.91 -6.47 -9.59
CA ASP A 438 -16.64 -7.90 -9.68
C ASP A 438 -16.96 -8.45 -11.08
N LYS A 439 -16.13 -9.38 -11.57
CA LYS A 439 -16.30 -10.00 -12.90
C LYS A 439 -17.57 -10.84 -13.04
N PHE A 440 -18.08 -11.42 -11.96
CA PHE A 440 -19.22 -12.35 -11.98
C PHE A 440 -20.54 -11.70 -11.55
N VAL A 441 -20.49 -10.80 -10.57
CA VAL A 441 -21.67 -10.20 -9.94
C VAL A 441 -21.92 -8.77 -10.42
N GLY A 442 -20.94 -8.15 -11.10
CA GLY A 442 -20.98 -6.75 -11.50
C GLY A 442 -20.57 -5.83 -10.35
N SER A 443 -21.15 -4.63 -10.31
CA SER A 443 -20.83 -3.66 -9.25
C SER A 443 -21.35 -4.13 -7.89
N LEU A 444 -20.42 -4.23 -6.92
CA LEU A 444 -20.66 -4.50 -5.52
C LEU A 444 -20.46 -3.22 -4.73
N THR A 445 -21.49 -2.78 -4.01
CA THR A 445 -21.42 -1.62 -3.14
C THR A 445 -21.39 -2.08 -1.69
N PHE A 446 -20.27 -1.89 -1.01
CA PHE A 446 -20.13 -2.16 0.41
C PHE A 446 -20.79 -1.04 1.21
N ILE A 447 -21.65 -1.46 2.15
CA ILE A 447 -22.43 -0.57 2.98
C ILE A 447 -22.25 -0.88 4.46
N ARG A 448 -22.33 0.17 5.26
CA ARG A 448 -22.46 0.11 6.72
C ARG A 448 -23.89 0.50 7.09
N VAL A 449 -24.63 -0.40 7.73
CA VAL A 449 -25.99 -0.10 8.19
C VAL A 449 -25.92 0.55 9.57
N TYR A 450 -26.40 1.79 9.69
CA TYR A 450 -26.46 2.51 10.96
C TYR A 450 -27.79 2.33 11.67
N SER A 451 -28.90 2.27 10.94
CA SER A 451 -30.24 2.13 11.51
C SER A 451 -31.14 1.27 10.62
N GLY A 452 -32.10 0.58 11.24
CA GLY A 452 -33.11 -0.22 10.58
C GLY A 452 -32.63 -1.58 10.07
N LYS A 453 -33.41 -2.15 9.15
CA LYS A 453 -33.14 -3.41 8.47
C LYS A 453 -33.33 -3.27 6.97
N LEU A 454 -32.62 -4.09 6.20
CA LEU A 454 -32.78 -4.21 4.77
C LEU A 454 -32.86 -5.68 4.40
N THR A 455 -33.89 -6.05 3.62
CA THR A 455 -34.03 -7.38 3.05
C THR A 455 -33.70 -7.35 1.56
N GLY A 456 -33.25 -8.48 1.01
CA GLY A 456 -33.00 -8.59 -0.43
C GLY A 456 -34.25 -8.24 -1.26
N LYS A 457 -34.05 -7.63 -2.44
CA LYS A 457 -35.12 -7.13 -3.34
C LYS A 457 -35.89 -5.91 -2.83
N SER A 458 -35.41 -5.25 -1.78
CA SER A 458 -35.96 -3.98 -1.30
C SER A 458 -35.58 -2.81 -2.22
N VAL A 459 -36.40 -1.76 -2.21
CA VAL A 459 -36.10 -0.49 -2.88
C VAL A 459 -35.66 0.52 -1.84
N VAL A 460 -34.52 1.17 -2.08
CA VAL A 460 -33.94 2.19 -1.20
C VAL A 460 -33.79 3.52 -1.94
N LEU A 461 -33.69 4.62 -1.21
CA LEU A 461 -33.39 5.94 -1.75
C LEU A 461 -31.89 6.22 -1.59
N ASN A 462 -31.20 6.51 -2.68
CA ASN A 462 -29.91 7.20 -2.61
C ASN A 462 -30.21 8.70 -2.41
N SER A 463 -30.17 9.14 -1.16
CA SER A 463 -30.54 10.51 -0.76
C SER A 463 -29.50 11.53 -1.20
N ALA A 464 -28.24 11.13 -1.41
CA ALA A 464 -27.18 12.00 -1.90
C ALA A 464 -27.42 12.45 -3.34
N LYS A 465 -28.10 11.62 -4.16
CA LYS A 465 -28.40 11.89 -5.57
C LYS A 465 -29.89 12.06 -5.86
N GLY A 466 -30.76 11.83 -4.88
CA GLY A 466 -32.21 11.87 -5.04
C GLY A 466 -32.76 10.78 -5.97
N VAL A 467 -32.09 9.63 -6.09
CA VAL A 467 -32.48 8.55 -7.00
C VAL A 467 -32.84 7.28 -6.22
N THR A 468 -33.93 6.62 -6.61
CA THR A 468 -34.31 5.32 -6.06
C THR A 468 -33.51 4.19 -6.70
N GLU A 469 -33.03 3.27 -5.89
CA GLU A 469 -32.24 2.11 -6.29
C GLU A 469 -32.91 0.82 -5.83
N SER A 470 -32.75 -0.26 -6.60
CA SER A 470 -33.27 -1.58 -6.26
C SER A 470 -32.14 -2.50 -5.84
N VAL A 471 -32.26 -3.07 -4.65
CA VAL A 471 -31.24 -3.95 -4.07
C VAL A 471 -31.43 -5.36 -4.63
N GLY A 472 -30.49 -5.86 -5.43
CA GLY A 472 -30.59 -7.19 -6.03
C GLY A 472 -30.34 -8.32 -5.04
N ARG A 473 -29.07 -8.51 -4.68
CA ARG A 473 -28.61 -9.52 -3.71
C ARG A 473 -27.81 -8.84 -2.60
N ILE A 474 -27.83 -9.44 -1.42
CA ILE A 474 -27.02 -9.03 -0.29
C ILE A 474 -26.00 -10.13 -0.06
N LEU A 475 -24.73 -9.74 -0.03
CA LEU A 475 -23.59 -10.65 0.06
C LEU A 475 -22.78 -10.31 1.30
N LEU A 476 -22.48 -11.33 2.10
CA LEU A 476 -21.41 -11.24 3.08
C LEU A 476 -20.10 -11.61 2.41
N MET A 477 -19.11 -10.73 2.52
CA MET A 477 -17.78 -10.92 1.95
C MET A 477 -16.85 -11.52 2.99
N HIS A 478 -16.12 -12.56 2.59
CA HIS A 478 -15.09 -13.21 3.39
C HIS A 478 -13.84 -13.38 2.54
N ALA A 479 -12.93 -12.39 2.57
CA ALA A 479 -11.78 -12.31 1.66
C ALA A 479 -12.19 -12.56 0.19
N ASN A 480 -12.14 -13.80 -0.29
CA ASN A 480 -12.52 -14.23 -1.64
C ASN A 480 -13.84 -15.04 -1.75
N ASN A 481 -14.41 -15.52 -0.64
CA ASN A 481 -15.66 -16.29 -0.63
C ASN A 481 -16.89 -15.40 -0.40
N ARG A 482 -18.03 -15.79 -0.97
CA ARG A 482 -19.27 -15.00 -0.99
C ARG A 482 -20.40 -15.83 -0.41
N GLU A 483 -21.05 -15.28 0.61
CA GLU A 483 -22.24 -15.88 1.20
C GLU A 483 -23.47 -15.02 0.90
N ASP A 484 -24.44 -15.57 0.19
CA ASP A 484 -25.73 -14.90 -0.03
C ASP A 484 -26.54 -14.90 1.27
N ILE A 485 -26.94 -13.71 1.73
CA ILE A 485 -27.78 -13.53 2.92
C ILE A 485 -29.11 -12.85 2.56
N SER A 486 -30.16 -13.14 3.33
CA SER A 486 -31.52 -12.65 3.06
C SER A 486 -31.79 -11.26 3.66
N GLU A 487 -31.15 -10.93 4.78
CA GLU A 487 -31.35 -9.69 5.51
C GLU A 487 -30.07 -9.19 6.18
N ILE A 488 -29.97 -7.87 6.35
CA ILE A 488 -28.97 -7.17 7.15
C ILE A 488 -29.66 -6.17 8.07
N GLN A 489 -29.02 -5.86 9.19
CA GLN A 489 -29.55 -4.95 10.22
C GLN A 489 -28.51 -3.92 10.64
N ALA A 490 -28.94 -2.92 11.41
CA ALA A 490 -28.06 -1.95 12.04
C ALA A 490 -26.86 -2.62 12.71
N GLY A 491 -25.65 -2.11 12.45
CA GLY A 491 -24.39 -2.69 12.92
C GLY A 491 -23.74 -3.72 11.98
N ASP A 492 -24.40 -4.12 10.88
CA ASP A 492 -23.80 -5.00 9.86
C ASP A 492 -23.00 -4.21 8.81
N ILE A 493 -22.00 -4.90 8.25
CA ILE A 493 -21.27 -4.50 7.04
C ILE A 493 -21.51 -5.60 6.00
N ALA A 494 -22.00 -5.22 4.82
CA ALA A 494 -22.31 -6.15 3.74
C ALA A 494 -22.13 -5.50 2.37
N ALA A 495 -22.04 -6.31 1.32
CA ALA A 495 -22.00 -5.86 -0.07
C ALA A 495 -23.39 -6.02 -0.73
N LEU A 496 -23.86 -4.95 -1.37
CA LEU A 496 -25.08 -4.95 -2.17
C LEU A 496 -24.73 -5.09 -3.65
N ALA A 497 -25.33 -6.08 -4.32
CA ALA A 497 -25.21 -6.26 -5.75
C ALA A 497 -26.37 -5.59 -6.49
N GLY A 498 -26.06 -4.92 -7.61
CA GLY A 498 -27.07 -4.41 -8.55
C GLY A 498 -27.40 -2.93 -8.44
N LEU A 499 -26.72 -2.18 -7.57
CA LEU A 499 -26.82 -0.72 -7.52
C LEU A 499 -26.10 -0.10 -8.73
N LYS A 500 -26.75 0.84 -9.41
CA LYS A 500 -26.25 1.39 -10.69
C LYS A 500 -25.63 2.77 -10.58
N LYS A 501 -26.18 3.62 -9.70
CA LYS A 501 -25.84 5.03 -9.57
C LYS A 501 -25.28 5.38 -8.19
N THR A 502 -25.07 4.39 -7.32
CA THR A 502 -24.50 4.59 -5.98
C THR A 502 -22.98 4.57 -6.05
N THR A 503 -22.34 5.59 -5.47
CA THR A 503 -20.88 5.73 -5.37
C THR A 503 -20.44 5.77 -3.92
N THR A 504 -19.13 5.65 -3.69
CA THR A 504 -18.52 5.81 -2.37
C THR A 504 -18.89 7.17 -1.75
N GLY A 505 -19.32 7.17 -0.50
CA GLY A 505 -19.82 8.33 0.24
C GLY A 505 -21.33 8.57 0.15
N ASP A 506 -22.06 7.87 -0.73
CA ASP A 506 -23.51 8.04 -0.85
C ASP A 506 -24.25 7.43 0.35
N THR A 507 -25.35 8.07 0.74
CA THR A 507 -26.26 7.55 1.77
C THR A 507 -27.43 6.81 1.13
N LEU A 508 -27.70 5.59 1.60
CA LEU A 508 -28.87 4.80 1.25
C LEU A 508 -29.85 4.82 2.43
N CYS A 509 -31.09 5.24 2.20
CA CYS A 509 -32.08 5.37 3.27
C CYS A 509 -33.49 4.93 2.83
N ASP A 510 -34.40 4.86 3.80
CA ASP A 510 -35.83 4.69 3.56
C ASP A 510 -36.40 5.88 2.76
N GLN A 511 -37.27 5.62 1.79
CA GLN A 511 -37.88 6.67 0.95
C GLN A 511 -38.70 7.69 1.77
N ASN A 512 -39.30 7.26 2.88
CA ASN A 512 -40.08 8.10 3.78
C ASN A 512 -39.22 8.74 4.87
N PHE A 513 -37.89 8.66 4.74
CA PHE A 513 -36.93 9.27 5.64
C PHE A 513 -35.65 9.65 4.89
N PRO A 514 -35.73 10.65 4.00
CA PRO A 514 -34.60 11.09 3.22
C PRO A 514 -33.61 11.85 4.12
N VAL A 515 -32.50 11.20 4.42
CA VAL A 515 -31.39 11.76 5.24
C VAL A 515 -30.10 11.55 4.50
N VAL A 516 -29.21 12.54 4.54
CA VAL A 516 -27.87 12.50 3.97
C VAL A 516 -26.90 12.49 5.13
N LEU A 517 -26.13 11.41 5.28
CA LEU A 517 -25.01 11.38 6.22
C LEU A 517 -23.94 12.34 5.71
N GLU A 518 -23.16 12.91 6.62
CA GLU A 518 -22.07 13.83 6.29
C GLU A 518 -21.19 13.22 5.19
N ARG A 519 -20.76 14.00 4.20
CA ARG A 519 -19.92 13.47 3.11
C ARG A 519 -18.47 13.37 3.57
N MET A 520 -17.72 12.43 3.00
CA MET A 520 -16.26 12.43 3.15
C MET A 520 -15.70 13.60 2.34
N ASP A 521 -14.78 14.35 2.95
CA ASP A 521 -14.10 15.47 2.32
C ASP A 521 -12.86 14.91 1.62
N PHE A 522 -12.81 14.99 0.29
CA PHE A 522 -11.73 14.37 -0.49
C PHE A 522 -10.61 15.40 -0.71
N PRO A 523 -9.35 15.09 -0.36
CA PRO A 523 -8.23 15.99 -0.60
C PRO A 523 -8.02 16.23 -2.10
N GLU A 524 -7.44 17.39 -2.45
CA GLU A 524 -7.07 17.67 -3.84
C GLU A 524 -5.92 16.77 -4.31
N SER A 525 -6.04 16.27 -5.55
CA SER A 525 -4.98 15.49 -6.20
C SER A 525 -3.70 16.31 -6.33
N VAL A 526 -2.57 15.71 -5.97
CA VAL A 526 -1.24 16.38 -5.93
C VAL A 526 -0.36 16.08 -7.14
N MET A 527 -0.71 15.05 -7.92
CA MET A 527 0.07 14.58 -9.07
C MET A 527 -0.79 14.34 -10.29
N GLU A 528 -0.21 14.55 -11.47
CA GLU A 528 -0.87 14.33 -12.76
C GLU A 528 0.04 13.50 -13.69
N ILE A 529 -0.53 12.53 -14.41
CA ILE A 529 0.15 11.80 -15.49
C ILE A 529 -0.69 11.88 -16.76
N ALA A 530 -0.05 12.08 -17.90
CA ALA A 530 -0.70 11.93 -19.20
C ALA A 530 -0.76 10.44 -19.56
N VAL A 531 -1.92 9.96 -20.00
CA VAL A 531 -2.12 8.58 -20.45
C VAL A 531 -2.73 8.61 -21.85
N GLU A 532 -2.08 7.93 -22.77
CA GLU A 532 -2.47 7.87 -24.17
C GLU A 532 -2.75 6.43 -24.59
N PRO A 533 -3.85 6.16 -25.31
CA PRO A 533 -4.13 4.82 -25.82
C PRO A 533 -3.20 4.53 -26.99
N VAL A 534 -2.69 3.29 -27.08
CA VAL A 534 -1.79 2.88 -28.19
C VAL A 534 -2.57 2.75 -29.50
N SER A 535 -3.86 2.40 -29.44
CA SER A 535 -4.74 2.25 -30.60
C SER A 535 -6.08 2.96 -30.41
N THR A 536 -6.81 3.20 -31.50
CA THR A 536 -8.18 3.75 -31.46
C THR A 536 -9.17 2.79 -30.79
N ALA A 537 -8.95 1.47 -30.89
CA ALA A 537 -9.75 0.49 -30.17
C ALA A 537 -9.52 0.57 -28.65
N ASP A 538 -8.29 0.86 -28.24
CA ASP A 538 -7.95 1.05 -26.84
C ASP A 538 -8.48 2.38 -26.30
N GLN A 539 -8.73 3.39 -27.13
CA GLN A 539 -9.35 4.65 -26.71
C GLN A 539 -10.75 4.45 -26.12
N GLU A 540 -11.59 3.62 -26.75
CA GLU A 540 -12.94 3.33 -26.26
C GLU A 540 -12.92 2.48 -24.98
N LYS A 541 -12.03 1.48 -24.93
CA LYS A 541 -11.82 0.65 -23.73
C LYS A 541 -11.27 1.48 -22.57
N MET A 542 -10.31 2.37 -22.84
CA MET A 542 -9.69 3.26 -21.86
C MET A 542 -10.74 4.18 -21.24
N GLY A 543 -11.60 4.81 -22.05
CA GLY A 543 -12.70 5.64 -21.53
C GLY A 543 -13.63 4.85 -20.59
N THR A 544 -13.94 3.60 -20.95
CA THR A 544 -14.77 2.71 -20.13
C THR A 544 -14.06 2.27 -18.83
N ALA A 545 -12.78 1.93 -18.92
CA ALA A 545 -11.96 1.49 -17.79
C ALA A 545 -11.74 2.61 -16.78
N LEU A 546 -11.33 3.79 -17.26
CA LEU A 546 -11.14 4.98 -16.42
C LEU A 546 -12.43 5.41 -15.74
N SER A 547 -13.57 5.38 -16.44
CA SER A 547 -14.87 5.68 -15.82
C SER A 547 -15.23 4.73 -14.68
N ARG A 548 -14.84 3.44 -14.78
CA ARG A 548 -15.05 2.45 -13.71
C ARG A 548 -14.08 2.67 -12.55
N LEU A 549 -12.81 2.95 -12.83
CA LEU A 549 -11.79 3.22 -11.81
C LEU A 549 -12.10 4.50 -11.02
N VAL A 550 -12.60 5.56 -11.67
CA VAL A 550 -13.06 6.79 -11.01
C VAL A 550 -14.29 6.54 -10.13
N ALA A 551 -15.19 5.65 -10.55
CA ALA A 551 -16.35 5.30 -9.73
C ALA A 551 -15.97 4.52 -8.46
N GLU A 552 -14.88 3.73 -8.53
CA GLU A 552 -14.29 3.01 -7.40
C GLU A 552 -13.47 3.94 -6.49
N ASP A 553 -12.68 4.83 -7.09
CA ASP A 553 -11.87 5.82 -6.37
C ASP A 553 -12.19 7.28 -6.76
N PRO A 554 -13.06 7.97 -5.98
CA PRO A 554 -13.32 9.40 -6.12
C PRO A 554 -12.10 10.34 -6.14
N SER A 555 -10.94 9.89 -5.65
CA SER A 555 -9.72 10.69 -5.62
C SER A 555 -8.97 10.74 -6.95
N LEU A 556 -9.24 9.75 -7.81
CA LEU A 556 -8.78 9.71 -9.17
C LEU A 556 -9.65 10.65 -10.00
N ARG A 557 -9.04 11.70 -10.56
CA ARG A 557 -9.72 12.58 -11.51
C ARG A 557 -9.18 12.36 -12.90
N VAL A 558 -10.08 12.36 -13.88
CA VAL A 558 -9.74 12.20 -15.28
C VAL A 558 -10.25 13.42 -16.02
N PHE A 559 -9.37 14.08 -16.77
CA PHE A 559 -9.75 15.17 -17.65
C PHE A 559 -9.07 15.00 -19.01
N VAL A 560 -9.74 15.49 -20.04
CA VAL A 560 -9.17 15.55 -21.39
C VAL A 560 -8.74 16.98 -21.63
N ASN A 561 -7.46 17.17 -21.90
CA ASN A 561 -6.93 18.49 -22.24
C ASN A 561 -7.49 18.90 -23.61
N SER A 562 -8.19 20.04 -23.68
CA SER A 562 -8.82 20.51 -24.92
C SER A 562 -7.83 21.02 -25.98
N GLU A 563 -6.62 21.40 -25.58
CA GLU A 563 -5.56 21.88 -26.48
C GLU A 563 -4.73 20.72 -27.05
N SER A 564 -4.32 19.79 -26.19
CA SER A 564 -3.49 18.64 -26.61
C SER A 564 -4.30 17.40 -27.00
N GLY A 565 -5.57 17.32 -26.61
CA GLY A 565 -6.42 16.13 -26.78
C GLY A 565 -6.04 14.94 -25.87
N GLN A 566 -5.04 15.11 -25.00
CA GLN A 566 -4.51 14.05 -24.15
C GLN A 566 -5.43 13.81 -22.95
N THR A 567 -5.52 12.55 -22.53
CA THR A 567 -6.19 12.18 -21.27
C THR A 567 -5.18 12.31 -20.13
N ILE A 568 -5.52 13.08 -19.10
CA ILE A 568 -4.67 13.30 -17.96
C ILE A 568 -5.35 12.73 -16.71
N LEU A 569 -4.63 11.86 -16.00
CA LEU A 569 -5.04 11.27 -14.73
C LEU A 569 -4.43 12.07 -13.59
N LYS A 570 -5.25 12.58 -12.67
CA LYS A 570 -4.80 13.19 -11.42
C LYS A 570 -5.01 12.23 -10.27
N GLY A 571 -4.00 12.06 -9.42
CA GLY A 571 -4.01 11.16 -8.27
C GLY A 571 -3.30 11.72 -7.05
N MET A 572 -3.27 10.92 -6.00
CA MET A 572 -2.71 11.29 -4.68
C MET A 572 -1.19 11.10 -4.61
N GLY A 573 -0.59 10.39 -5.55
CA GLY A 573 0.73 9.80 -5.38
C GLY A 573 1.25 9.14 -6.66
N GLU A 574 2.56 8.93 -6.73
CA GLU A 574 3.23 8.26 -7.85
C GLU A 574 2.82 6.78 -7.87
N LEU A 575 2.90 6.13 -6.70
CA LEU A 575 2.49 4.74 -6.52
C LEU A 575 0.99 4.56 -6.77
N HIS A 576 0.16 5.50 -6.33
CA HIS A 576 -1.27 5.48 -6.65
C HIS A 576 -1.50 5.46 -8.18
N LEU A 577 -0.92 6.41 -8.91
CA LEU A 577 -1.10 6.51 -10.36
C LEU A 577 -0.53 5.31 -11.13
N GLU A 578 0.62 4.77 -10.69
CA GLU A 578 1.18 3.53 -11.24
C GLU A 578 0.21 2.36 -11.12
N ILE A 579 -0.41 2.18 -9.95
CA ILE A 579 -1.35 1.08 -9.71
C ILE A 579 -2.62 1.27 -10.54
N ILE A 580 -3.13 2.50 -10.68
CA ILE A 580 -4.29 2.77 -11.55
C ILE A 580 -3.99 2.42 -13.01
N VAL A 581 -2.82 2.78 -13.52
CA VAL A 581 -2.40 2.41 -14.88
C VAL A 581 -2.24 0.90 -15.01
N ASP A 582 -1.57 0.24 -14.06
CA ASP A 582 -1.36 -1.21 -14.12
C ASP A 582 -2.70 -1.98 -14.05
N ARG A 583 -3.63 -1.56 -13.18
CA ARG A 583 -4.99 -2.09 -13.15
C ARG A 583 -5.72 -1.88 -14.47
N MET A 584 -5.59 -0.70 -15.07
CA MET A 584 -6.17 -0.42 -16.39
C MET A 584 -5.62 -1.38 -17.47
N LYS A 585 -4.31 -1.65 -17.46
CA LYS A 585 -3.66 -2.60 -18.38
C LYS A 585 -4.08 -4.04 -18.13
N ARG A 586 -3.95 -4.54 -16.89
CA ARG A 586 -4.18 -5.95 -16.55
C ARG A 586 -5.66 -6.31 -16.43
N GLU A 587 -6.48 -5.50 -15.77
CA GLU A 587 -7.89 -5.84 -15.51
C GLU A 587 -8.80 -5.59 -16.72
N PHE A 588 -8.52 -4.53 -17.49
CA PHE A 588 -9.35 -4.09 -18.61
C PHE A 588 -8.73 -4.36 -19.98
N GLY A 589 -7.48 -4.84 -20.03
CA GLY A 589 -6.79 -5.17 -21.28
C GLY A 589 -6.59 -3.96 -22.18
N VAL A 590 -6.29 -2.80 -21.58
CA VAL A 590 -6.08 -1.52 -22.28
C VAL A 590 -4.58 -1.29 -22.43
N GLU A 591 -4.09 -1.28 -23.66
CA GLU A 591 -2.71 -0.87 -23.94
C GLU A 591 -2.61 0.67 -23.97
N ALA A 592 -1.82 1.23 -23.06
CA ALA A 592 -1.65 2.67 -22.93
C ALA A 592 -0.18 3.05 -22.62
N SER A 593 0.28 4.13 -23.24
CA SER A 593 1.54 4.81 -22.92
C SER A 593 1.30 5.84 -21.81
N VAL A 594 2.27 5.92 -20.88
CA VAL A 594 2.23 6.87 -19.77
C VAL A 594 3.31 7.91 -20.00
N GLY A 595 2.93 9.19 -19.97
CA GLY A 595 3.84 10.33 -19.99
C GLY A 595 4.53 10.52 -18.64
N ALA A 596 5.53 11.38 -18.59
CA ALA A 596 6.20 11.69 -17.32
C ALA A 596 5.22 12.34 -16.31
N PRO A 597 5.31 12.00 -15.01
CA PRO A 597 4.55 12.69 -13.97
C PRO A 597 4.83 14.19 -14.00
N GLN A 598 3.76 14.97 -13.96
CA GLN A 598 3.81 16.43 -13.87
C GLN A 598 3.27 16.85 -12.50
N VAL A 599 3.88 17.89 -11.96
CA VAL A 599 3.45 18.50 -10.70
C VAL A 599 2.24 19.38 -10.98
N ALA A 600 1.21 19.27 -10.14
CA ALA A 600 0.06 20.16 -10.19
C ALA A 600 0.44 21.53 -9.61
N TYR A 601 1.04 22.41 -10.41
CA TYR A 601 1.32 23.79 -10.01
C TYR A 601 0.02 24.56 -9.74
N ARG A 602 0.15 25.67 -9.03
CA ARG A 602 -0.91 26.64 -8.78
C ARG A 602 -0.40 28.04 -9.09
N GLU A 603 -1.29 29.00 -9.19
CA GLU A 603 -0.93 30.40 -9.37
C GLU A 603 -1.58 31.24 -8.27
N THR A 604 -0.98 32.37 -7.94
CA THR A 604 -1.61 33.37 -7.05
C THR A 604 -1.15 34.76 -7.43
N ILE A 605 -1.75 35.78 -6.81
CA ILE A 605 -1.38 37.18 -6.98
C ILE A 605 -0.57 37.66 -5.78
N THR A 606 0.28 38.66 -5.98
CA THR A 606 1.14 39.22 -4.90
C THR A 606 0.73 40.62 -4.47
N LYS A 607 -0.04 41.33 -5.31
CA LYS A 607 -0.47 42.71 -5.07
C LYS A 607 -1.96 42.84 -5.30
N SER A 608 -2.59 43.73 -4.54
CA SER A 608 -3.97 44.10 -4.82
C SER A 608 -4.07 44.87 -6.13
N ALA A 609 -5.10 44.57 -6.93
CA ALA A 609 -5.34 45.20 -8.22
C ALA A 609 -6.81 45.55 -8.40
N GLU A 610 -7.07 46.83 -8.68
CA GLU A 610 -8.40 47.31 -9.09
C GLU A 610 -8.52 47.25 -10.61
N VAL A 611 -9.57 46.59 -11.08
CA VAL A 611 -9.83 46.39 -12.51
C VAL A 611 -11.25 46.85 -12.84
N GLU A 612 -11.31 47.82 -13.75
CA GLU A 612 -12.54 48.24 -14.42
C GLU A 612 -12.55 47.62 -15.81
N TYR A 613 -13.55 46.78 -16.09
CA TYR A 613 -13.70 46.12 -17.39
C TYR A 613 -15.09 46.37 -17.97
N VAL A 614 -15.13 46.76 -19.24
CA VAL A 614 -16.37 46.99 -19.99
C VAL A 614 -16.45 45.99 -21.15
N HIS A 615 -17.38 45.05 -21.05
CA HIS A 615 -17.73 44.16 -22.15
C HIS A 615 -18.80 44.80 -23.02
N LYS A 616 -18.45 45.16 -24.26
CA LYS A 616 -19.39 45.69 -25.26
C LYS A 616 -19.19 45.00 -26.61
N LYS A 617 -20.16 44.19 -27.05
CA LYS A 617 -20.14 43.53 -28.37
C LYS A 617 -21.48 43.70 -29.09
N GLN A 618 -21.40 43.99 -30.38
CA GLN A 618 -22.55 44.11 -31.27
C GLN A 618 -22.26 43.35 -32.56
N THR A 619 -22.50 42.03 -32.54
CA THR A 619 -22.34 41.15 -33.71
C THR A 619 -23.70 40.60 -34.11
N GLY A 620 -24.39 41.27 -35.04
CA GLY A 620 -25.55 40.75 -35.78
C GLY A 620 -26.79 40.23 -35.03
N GLY A 621 -26.77 40.15 -33.69
CA GLY A 621 -27.85 39.68 -32.81
C GLY A 621 -28.07 40.64 -31.63
N ALA A 622 -28.69 40.15 -30.54
CA ALA A 622 -28.92 40.95 -29.32
C ALA A 622 -27.60 41.56 -28.81
N GLY A 623 -27.60 42.85 -28.48
CA GLY A 623 -26.42 43.54 -27.99
C GLY A 623 -25.95 42.94 -26.67
N GLN A 624 -24.64 42.99 -26.42
CA GLN A 624 -24.05 42.60 -25.15
C GLN A 624 -23.38 43.80 -24.50
N PHE A 625 -23.82 44.15 -23.30
CA PHE A 625 -23.21 45.18 -22.46
C PHE A 625 -23.11 44.71 -21.01
N ALA A 626 -21.93 44.83 -20.41
CA ALA A 626 -21.73 44.70 -18.96
C ALA A 626 -20.47 45.44 -18.55
N LYS A 627 -20.52 46.18 -17.44
CA LYS A 627 -19.36 46.81 -16.82
C LYS A 627 -19.21 46.29 -15.39
N VAL A 628 -18.01 45.85 -15.04
CA VAL A 628 -17.66 45.37 -13.70
C VAL A 628 -16.41 46.08 -13.18
N ASN A 629 -16.47 46.52 -11.93
CA ASN A 629 -15.32 47.05 -11.20
C ASN A 629 -15.03 46.12 -10.02
N ILE A 630 -13.89 45.43 -10.09
CA ILE A 630 -13.52 44.39 -9.14
C ILE A 630 -12.16 44.73 -8.55
N LEU A 631 -12.09 44.66 -7.21
CA LEU A 631 -10.84 44.72 -6.47
C LEU A 631 -10.39 43.30 -6.17
N PHE A 632 -9.22 42.93 -6.68
CA PHE A 632 -8.58 41.65 -6.40
C PHE A 632 -7.50 41.83 -5.36
N GLU A 633 -7.48 40.98 -4.33
CA GLU A 633 -6.54 41.07 -3.20
C GLU A 633 -5.95 39.69 -2.89
N PRO A 634 -4.65 39.58 -2.59
CA PRO A 634 -4.06 38.31 -2.16
C PRO A 634 -4.56 37.93 -0.76
N LEU A 635 -4.77 36.63 -0.54
CA LEU A 635 -5.10 36.07 0.76
C LEU A 635 -3.91 35.30 1.35
N PRO A 636 -3.90 35.04 2.67
CA PRO A 636 -2.93 34.13 3.27
C PRO A 636 -2.96 32.74 2.60
N PRO A 637 -1.83 32.02 2.52
CA PRO A 637 -1.78 30.69 1.91
C PRO A 637 -2.80 29.71 2.51
N GLY A 638 -3.54 28.99 1.66
CA GLY A 638 -4.56 28.03 2.07
C GLY A 638 -5.95 28.62 2.33
N SER A 639 -6.16 29.91 2.03
CA SER A 639 -7.48 30.55 2.15
C SER A 639 -8.38 30.28 0.94
N GLY A 640 -7.81 29.88 -0.20
CA GLY A 640 -8.57 29.56 -1.41
C GLY A 640 -9.12 30.80 -2.12
N PHE A 641 -10.32 30.70 -2.69
CA PHE A 641 -10.97 31.80 -3.42
C PHE A 641 -12.15 32.35 -2.61
N GLU A 642 -12.16 33.66 -2.39
CA GLU A 642 -13.27 34.36 -1.74
C GLU A 642 -13.90 35.38 -2.68
N PHE A 643 -15.24 35.38 -2.77
CA PHE A 643 -15.99 36.39 -3.50
C PHE A 643 -16.79 37.26 -2.51
N GLU A 644 -16.63 38.58 -2.59
CA GLU A 644 -17.37 39.53 -1.77
C GLU A 644 -18.13 40.52 -2.67
N ASN A 645 -19.42 40.73 -2.37
CA ASN A 645 -20.26 41.69 -3.08
C ASN A 645 -20.52 42.93 -2.21
N LYS A 646 -20.02 44.09 -2.66
CA LYS A 646 -20.20 45.42 -2.05
C LYS A 646 -20.95 46.41 -2.93
N ILE A 647 -21.70 45.94 -3.94
CA ILE A 647 -22.48 46.81 -4.83
C ILE A 647 -23.48 47.66 -4.02
N THR A 648 -23.41 48.98 -4.20
CA THR A 648 -24.33 49.95 -3.59
C THR A 648 -25.30 50.52 -4.63
N CYS A 649 -26.50 50.92 -4.21
CA CYS A 649 -27.50 51.63 -5.03
C CYS A 649 -27.99 50.94 -6.32
N GLY A 650 -27.77 49.63 -6.50
CA GLY A 650 -28.30 48.89 -7.65
C GLY A 650 -27.55 49.11 -8.97
N ALA A 651 -26.28 49.53 -8.91
CA ALA A 651 -25.42 49.71 -10.09
C ALA A 651 -25.30 48.44 -10.96
N ILE A 652 -25.45 47.27 -10.35
CA ILE A 652 -25.69 45.98 -11.01
C ILE A 652 -26.93 45.35 -10.36
N PRO A 653 -27.95 44.91 -11.12
CA PRO A 653 -29.08 44.16 -10.60
C PRO A 653 -28.64 42.89 -9.87
N LYS A 654 -29.27 42.57 -8.74
CA LYS A 654 -28.93 41.38 -7.94
C LYS A 654 -28.98 40.07 -8.74
N GLU A 655 -29.81 40.02 -9.78
CA GLU A 655 -29.97 38.88 -10.69
C GLU A 655 -28.72 38.59 -11.55
N TYR A 656 -27.85 39.59 -11.78
CA TYR A 656 -26.65 39.44 -12.62
C TYR A 656 -25.37 39.20 -11.82
N ILE A 657 -25.39 39.40 -10.51
CA ILE A 657 -24.24 39.18 -9.62
C ILE A 657 -23.78 37.71 -9.62
N PRO A 658 -24.67 36.71 -9.60
CA PRO A 658 -24.26 35.31 -9.77
C PRO A 658 -23.52 35.04 -11.08
N GLY A 659 -23.81 35.80 -12.15
CA GLY A 659 -23.09 35.72 -13.41
C GLY A 659 -21.63 36.16 -13.29
N VAL A 660 -21.36 37.21 -12.51
CA VAL A 660 -19.99 37.69 -12.23
C VAL A 660 -19.21 36.63 -11.44
N GLN A 661 -19.81 36.09 -10.38
CA GLN A 661 -19.20 35.05 -9.55
C GLN A 661 -18.89 33.79 -10.37
N SER A 662 -19.87 33.28 -11.13
CA SER A 662 -19.71 32.13 -12.03
C SER A 662 -18.57 32.37 -13.05
N GLY A 663 -18.47 33.60 -13.59
CA GLY A 663 -17.40 33.96 -14.51
C GLY A 663 -16.00 33.88 -13.89
N LEU A 664 -15.85 34.32 -12.64
CA LEU A 664 -14.61 34.23 -11.87
C LEU A 664 -14.27 32.78 -11.48
N GLU A 665 -15.26 32.00 -11.05
CA GLU A 665 -15.09 30.59 -10.70
C GLU A 665 -14.65 29.73 -11.88
N LEU A 666 -15.11 30.05 -13.10
CA LEU A 666 -14.71 29.35 -14.32
C LEU A 666 -13.29 29.75 -14.76
N VAL A 667 -12.96 31.04 -14.70
CA VAL A 667 -11.67 31.53 -15.22
C VAL A 667 -10.52 31.28 -14.26
N LYS A 668 -10.76 31.18 -12.95
CA LYS A 668 -9.69 30.87 -11.98
C LYS A 668 -9.03 29.51 -12.26
N GLU A 669 -9.74 28.56 -12.86
CA GLU A 669 -9.17 27.27 -13.27
C GLU A 669 -8.19 27.39 -14.44
N THR A 670 -8.28 28.48 -15.22
CA THR A 670 -7.39 28.78 -16.34
C THR A 670 -6.41 29.89 -15.92
N GLY A 671 -5.24 29.48 -15.43
CA GLY A 671 -4.20 30.38 -14.91
C GLY A 671 -3.81 31.54 -15.80
N MET A 672 -3.24 32.57 -15.17
CA MET A 672 -2.79 33.81 -15.79
C MET A 672 -1.41 33.69 -16.46
N ILE A 673 -0.54 32.81 -15.94
CA ILE A 673 0.85 32.66 -16.37
C ILE A 673 1.00 31.46 -17.29
N ALA A 674 0.68 30.28 -16.78
CA ALA A 674 0.95 28.99 -17.41
C ALA A 674 -0.30 28.10 -17.48
N GLY A 675 -1.48 28.67 -17.20
CA GLY A 675 -2.75 27.98 -17.29
C GLY A 675 -3.11 27.15 -16.06
N PHE A 676 -2.40 27.27 -14.94
CA PHE A 676 -2.70 26.52 -13.71
C PHE A 676 -3.74 27.23 -12.83
N PRO A 677 -4.52 26.50 -12.01
CA PRO A 677 -5.55 27.12 -11.17
C PRO A 677 -5.00 28.20 -10.24
N VAL A 678 -5.68 29.35 -10.23
CA VAL A 678 -5.36 30.50 -9.37
C VAL A 678 -6.06 30.36 -8.02
N ILE A 679 -5.30 30.44 -6.93
CA ILE A 679 -5.74 30.26 -5.55
C ILE A 679 -5.27 31.42 -4.65
N ASP A 680 -5.76 31.43 -3.41
CA ASP A 680 -5.39 32.39 -2.36
C ASP A 680 -5.60 33.86 -2.78
N PHE A 681 -6.80 34.17 -3.28
CA PHE A 681 -7.18 35.53 -3.61
C PHE A 681 -8.65 35.81 -3.34
N LYS A 682 -8.94 37.08 -3.05
CA LYS A 682 -10.27 37.61 -2.83
C LYS A 682 -10.65 38.51 -4.00
N ALA A 683 -11.89 38.38 -4.48
CA ALA A 683 -12.48 39.25 -5.50
C ALA A 683 -13.66 40.02 -4.89
N THR A 684 -13.49 41.33 -4.72
CA THR A 684 -14.53 42.22 -4.19
C THR A 684 -15.17 43.00 -5.33
N LEU A 685 -16.42 42.71 -5.66
CA LEU A 685 -17.23 43.48 -6.62
C LEU A 685 -17.83 44.68 -5.90
N PHE A 686 -17.38 45.90 -6.23
CA PHE A 686 -17.80 47.11 -5.51
C PHE A 686 -18.56 48.13 -6.37
N ASP A 687 -18.39 48.10 -7.71
CA ASP A 687 -19.10 48.99 -8.63
C ASP A 687 -19.32 48.32 -10.01
N GLY A 688 -20.14 48.92 -10.87
CA GLY A 688 -20.37 48.46 -12.23
C GLY A 688 -21.48 49.22 -12.95
N ALA A 689 -21.85 48.76 -14.14
CA ALA A 689 -22.96 49.32 -14.89
C ALA A 689 -23.62 48.28 -15.80
N PHE A 690 -24.91 48.46 -16.05
CA PHE A 690 -25.71 47.63 -16.95
C PHE A 690 -26.52 48.50 -17.92
N HIS A 691 -27.05 47.87 -18.96
CA HIS A 691 -27.96 48.45 -19.93
C HIS A 691 -29.22 47.58 -19.97
N GLU A 692 -30.40 48.19 -19.89
CA GLU A 692 -31.66 47.45 -19.68
C GLU A 692 -31.99 46.42 -20.78
N VAL A 693 -31.51 46.66 -22.00
CA VAL A 693 -31.84 45.81 -23.17
C VAL A 693 -30.68 44.88 -23.56
N ASP A 694 -29.44 45.31 -23.33
CA ASP A 694 -28.24 44.62 -23.84
C ASP A 694 -27.46 43.88 -22.75
N SER A 695 -27.84 44.04 -21.48
CA SER A 695 -27.23 43.29 -20.37
C SER A 695 -27.93 41.96 -20.13
N SER A 696 -27.13 40.94 -19.84
CA SER A 696 -27.60 39.60 -19.48
C SER A 696 -26.64 38.96 -18.48
N PRO A 697 -27.04 37.91 -17.76
CA PRO A 697 -26.13 37.16 -16.88
C PRO A 697 -24.86 36.70 -17.60
N LEU A 698 -25.00 36.24 -18.86
CA LEU A 698 -23.88 35.83 -19.71
C LEU A 698 -22.93 36.99 -20.04
N ALA A 699 -23.45 38.20 -20.28
CA ALA A 699 -22.62 39.37 -20.53
C ALA A 699 -21.76 39.73 -19.31
N PHE A 700 -22.33 39.63 -18.10
CA PHE A 700 -21.59 39.82 -16.84
C PHE A 700 -20.57 38.72 -16.56
N GLU A 701 -20.89 37.46 -16.92
CA GLU A 701 -19.94 36.36 -16.86
C GLU A 701 -18.73 36.61 -17.78
N LEU A 702 -18.96 37.04 -19.02
CA LEU A 702 -17.90 37.40 -19.95
C LEU A 702 -17.10 38.63 -19.51
N ALA A 703 -17.76 39.63 -18.91
CA ALA A 703 -17.09 40.80 -18.34
C ALA A 703 -16.17 40.42 -17.17
N ALA A 704 -16.61 39.52 -16.29
CA ALA A 704 -15.79 39.01 -15.19
C ALA A 704 -14.55 38.26 -15.69
N LYS A 705 -14.71 37.41 -16.73
CA LYS A 705 -13.58 36.74 -17.39
C LYS A 705 -12.59 37.73 -18.01
N GLY A 706 -13.09 38.83 -18.57
CA GLY A 706 -12.27 39.93 -19.08
C GLY A 706 -11.50 40.67 -17.99
N ALA A 707 -12.17 41.03 -16.90
CA ALA A 707 -11.56 41.68 -15.74
C ALA A 707 -10.46 40.81 -15.12
N PHE A 708 -10.70 39.51 -15.01
CA PHE A 708 -9.70 38.57 -14.50
C PHE A 708 -8.43 38.53 -15.39
N ARG A 709 -8.58 38.57 -16.72
CA ARG A 709 -7.42 38.63 -17.63
C ARG A 709 -6.64 39.93 -17.50
N GLU A 710 -7.31 41.06 -17.34
CA GLU A 710 -6.64 42.34 -17.14
C GLU A 710 -5.89 42.42 -15.80
N MET A 711 -6.39 41.71 -14.77
CA MET A 711 -5.75 41.60 -13.46
C MET A 711 -4.31 41.08 -13.56
N ALA A 712 -4.03 40.12 -14.46
CA ALA A 712 -2.72 39.51 -14.62
C ALA A 712 -1.60 40.53 -14.84
N SER A 713 -1.90 41.65 -15.51
CA SER A 713 -0.92 42.72 -15.77
C SER A 713 -0.63 43.61 -14.56
N LYS A 714 -1.56 43.68 -13.58
CA LYS A 714 -1.52 44.63 -12.45
C LYS A 714 -1.21 43.97 -11.11
N ALA A 715 -1.64 42.73 -10.90
CA ALA A 715 -1.59 42.05 -9.60
C ALA A 715 -0.27 41.29 -9.33
N GLY A 716 0.64 41.25 -10.29
CA GLY A 716 1.93 40.55 -10.17
C GLY A 716 1.75 39.06 -9.88
N PRO A 717 1.21 38.29 -10.83
CA PRO A 717 0.96 36.87 -10.64
C PRO A 717 2.27 36.11 -10.43
N VAL A 718 2.22 35.06 -9.62
CA VAL A 718 3.35 34.16 -9.34
C VAL A 718 2.90 32.70 -9.40
N LEU A 719 3.83 31.83 -9.79
CA LEU A 719 3.64 30.38 -9.74
C LEU A 719 3.93 29.86 -8.34
N LEU A 720 3.07 28.98 -7.87
CA LEU A 720 3.19 28.23 -6.63
C LEU A 720 3.51 26.77 -6.96
N GLU A 721 4.51 26.24 -6.27
CA GLU A 721 4.85 24.82 -6.31
C GLU A 721 4.50 24.14 -4.98
N PRO A 722 4.02 22.89 -4.98
CA PRO A 722 3.77 22.14 -3.76
C PRO A 722 5.08 21.76 -3.07
N ILE A 723 5.16 22.04 -1.76
CA ILE A 723 6.29 21.71 -0.90
C ILE A 723 5.89 20.58 0.05
N MET A 724 6.68 19.51 0.05
CA MET A 724 6.48 18.35 0.91
C MET A 724 7.30 18.50 2.19
N ARG A 725 6.69 18.21 3.35
CA ARG A 725 7.44 17.94 4.58
C ARG A 725 7.91 16.48 4.54
N VAL A 726 9.22 16.30 4.47
CA VAL A 726 9.88 15.00 4.33
C VAL A 726 10.63 14.71 5.62
N GLU A 727 10.49 13.50 6.13
CA GLU A 727 11.24 13.01 7.26
C GLU A 727 12.12 11.85 6.80
N ILE A 728 13.43 11.99 7.00
CA ILE A 728 14.44 11.07 6.50
C ILE A 728 15.16 10.49 7.70
N ILE A 729 15.13 9.17 7.83
CA ILE A 729 15.87 8.46 8.86
C ILE A 729 17.13 7.90 8.20
N THR A 730 18.29 8.30 8.71
CA THR A 730 19.58 7.86 8.17
C THR A 730 20.59 7.64 9.31
N PRO A 731 21.47 6.63 9.24
CA PRO A 731 22.59 6.52 10.17
C PRO A 731 23.45 7.79 10.19
N ASP A 732 24.10 8.06 11.32
CA ASP A 732 24.97 9.22 11.51
C ASP A 732 26.05 9.35 10.40
N GLU A 733 26.55 8.22 9.91
CA GLU A 733 27.59 8.13 8.88
C GLU A 733 27.16 8.76 7.54
N TYR A 734 25.88 8.66 7.17
CA TYR A 734 25.35 9.12 5.88
C TYR A 734 24.58 10.44 5.99
N MET A 735 24.54 11.05 7.18
CA MET A 735 23.83 12.31 7.42
C MET A 735 24.32 13.42 6.48
N GLY A 736 25.62 13.50 6.24
CA GLY A 736 26.22 14.53 5.39
C GLY A 736 25.74 14.46 3.94
N ASP A 737 25.74 13.26 3.36
CA ASP A 737 25.33 13.04 1.97
C ASP A 737 23.83 13.28 1.79
N VAL A 738 23.02 12.82 2.74
CA VAL A 738 21.56 13.04 2.75
C VAL A 738 21.24 14.53 2.83
N ILE A 739 21.89 15.30 3.72
CA ILE A 739 21.68 16.75 3.80
C ILE A 739 22.17 17.45 2.52
N GLY A 740 23.29 16.99 1.95
CA GLY A 740 23.79 17.47 0.67
C GLY A 740 22.77 17.32 -0.45
N ASP A 741 22.14 16.15 -0.55
CA ASP A 741 21.10 15.89 -1.55
C ASP A 741 19.82 16.70 -1.30
N VAL A 742 19.35 16.80 -0.05
CA VAL A 742 18.20 17.65 0.30
C VAL A 742 18.42 19.08 -0.17
N ASN A 743 19.60 19.66 0.09
CA ASN A 743 19.94 21.01 -0.35
C ASN A 743 20.03 21.09 -1.89
N SER A 744 20.60 20.08 -2.56
CA SER A 744 20.68 20.01 -4.03
C SER A 744 19.29 20.04 -4.69
N ARG A 745 18.28 19.52 -4.00
CA ARG A 745 16.87 19.50 -4.43
C ARG A 745 16.11 20.78 -4.09
N ARG A 746 16.80 21.85 -3.67
CA ARG A 746 16.21 23.08 -3.11
C ARG A 746 15.39 22.82 -1.84
N GLY A 747 15.65 21.70 -1.17
CA GLY A 747 15.06 21.39 0.11
C GLY A 747 15.70 22.21 1.22
N ARG A 748 14.92 22.54 2.25
CA ARG A 748 15.41 23.21 3.45
C ARG A 748 15.23 22.29 4.65
N VAL A 749 16.33 21.97 5.33
CA VAL A 749 16.27 21.22 6.59
C VAL A 749 15.64 22.11 7.67
N ALA A 750 14.61 21.59 8.32
CA ALA A 750 13.89 22.25 9.39
C ALA A 750 14.43 21.84 10.77
N GLU A 751 14.59 20.53 11.00
CA GLU A 751 14.98 19.98 12.29
C GLU A 751 15.81 18.70 12.11
N MET A 752 16.70 18.42 13.06
CA MET A 752 17.41 17.16 13.17
C MET A 752 17.28 16.65 14.61
N GLN A 753 16.88 15.39 14.76
CA GLN A 753 16.71 14.73 16.06
C GLN A 753 17.47 13.41 16.10
N ASP A 754 17.95 13.04 17.29
CA ASP A 754 18.61 11.76 17.51
C ASP A 754 17.57 10.68 17.80
N ARG A 755 17.68 9.53 17.12
CA ARG A 755 16.79 8.37 17.28
C ARG A 755 17.61 7.09 17.40
N ASN A 756 17.93 6.70 18.63
CA ASN A 756 18.75 5.53 18.95
C ASN A 756 20.08 5.49 18.16
N ASN A 757 20.16 4.64 17.12
CA ASN A 757 21.33 4.43 16.26
C ASN A 757 21.25 5.18 14.90
N ALA A 758 20.34 6.15 14.75
CA ALA A 758 20.16 6.93 13.53
C ALA A 758 19.76 8.39 13.83
N LYS A 759 19.92 9.27 12.84
CA LYS A 759 19.37 10.63 12.83
C LYS A 759 18.06 10.67 12.09
N LEU A 760 17.09 11.40 12.64
CA LEU A 760 15.88 11.82 11.96
C LEU A 760 16.09 13.25 11.45
N ILE A 761 15.99 13.45 10.14
CA ILE A 761 16.14 14.75 9.48
C ILE A 761 14.78 15.14 8.91
N THR A 762 14.19 16.22 9.42
CA THR A 762 12.96 16.81 8.88
C THR A 762 13.32 17.94 7.92
N ALA A 763 12.84 17.88 6.68
CA ALA A 763 13.10 18.87 5.64
C ALA A 763 11.86 19.22 4.83
N PHE A 764 11.83 20.43 4.26
CA PHE A 764 10.81 20.86 3.31
C PHE A 764 11.38 20.83 1.91
N ILE A 765 10.86 19.96 1.02
CA ILE A 765 11.40 19.73 -0.32
C ILE A 765 10.30 19.91 -1.37
N PRO A 766 10.53 20.66 -2.47
CA PRO A 766 9.55 20.78 -3.54
C PRO A 766 9.22 19.41 -4.17
N LEU A 767 7.94 19.08 -4.33
CA LEU A 767 7.49 17.79 -4.86
C LEU A 767 8.10 17.49 -6.24
N GLY A 768 8.26 18.51 -7.09
CA GLY A 768 8.88 18.36 -8.42
C GLY A 768 10.34 17.91 -8.40
N LYS A 769 11.01 17.96 -7.25
CA LYS A 769 12.38 17.46 -7.06
C LYS A 769 12.43 16.12 -6.31
N MET A 770 11.28 15.58 -5.91
CA MET A 770 11.16 14.33 -5.15
C MET A 770 10.94 13.10 -6.02
N PHE A 771 10.73 13.25 -7.34
CA PHE A 771 10.52 12.11 -8.25
C PHE A 771 11.72 11.17 -8.26
N GLY A 772 11.48 9.89 -7.94
CA GLY A 772 12.52 8.87 -7.81
C GLY A 772 13.40 9.01 -6.57
N TYR A 773 13.04 9.86 -5.60
CA TYR A 773 13.88 10.14 -4.44
C TYR A 773 14.17 8.90 -3.58
N VAL A 774 13.25 7.95 -3.49
CA VAL A 774 13.47 6.69 -2.75
C VAL A 774 14.68 5.91 -3.29
N LYS A 775 14.88 5.91 -4.62
CA LYS A 775 16.02 5.24 -5.25
C LYS A 775 17.33 5.95 -4.92
N ASP A 776 17.32 7.28 -5.02
CA ASP A 776 18.49 8.11 -4.75
C ASP A 776 18.87 8.03 -3.26
N LEU A 777 17.89 8.09 -2.36
CA LEU A 777 18.07 7.95 -0.92
C LEU A 777 18.59 6.56 -0.55
N ARG A 778 18.06 5.49 -1.14
CA ARG A 778 18.58 4.12 -0.92
C ARG A 778 20.02 3.99 -1.39
N SER A 779 20.36 4.58 -2.54
CA SER A 779 21.75 4.60 -3.03
C SER A 779 22.70 5.37 -2.11
N MET A 780 22.21 6.40 -1.40
CA MET A 780 23.00 7.23 -0.49
C MET A 780 23.07 6.67 0.93
N SER A 781 22.02 5.97 1.39
CA SER A 781 21.90 5.39 2.73
C SER A 781 22.32 3.91 2.80
N GLN A 782 22.54 3.28 1.64
CA GLN A 782 23.15 1.97 1.50
C GLN A 782 24.18 2.02 0.39
N GLU A 783 25.46 2.13 0.76
CA GLU A 783 26.53 1.57 -0.05
C GLU A 783 27.72 1.14 0.82
N GLY A 784 27.57 -0.04 1.42
CA GLY A 784 28.67 -0.98 1.55
C GLY A 784 28.80 -1.78 0.25
N ARG A 785 29.07 -1.15 -0.90
CA ARG A 785 29.46 -1.92 -2.09
C ARG A 785 30.89 -2.36 -1.91
N LYS A 786 31.07 -3.67 -1.68
CA LYS A 786 32.37 -4.31 -1.82
C LYS A 786 32.94 -3.98 -3.20
N PRO A 787 34.25 -3.76 -3.34
CA PRO A 787 34.88 -3.46 -4.62
C PRO A 787 34.42 -4.42 -5.72
N HIS A 788 34.00 -3.85 -6.86
CA HIS A 788 33.45 -4.59 -8.00
C HIS A 788 34.54 -4.99 -8.97
N ILE A 789 34.54 -6.25 -9.43
CA ILE A 789 35.46 -6.75 -10.46
C ILE A 789 34.73 -7.60 -11.48
N ASN A 790 35.02 -7.38 -12.76
CA ASN A 790 34.47 -8.16 -13.86
C ASN A 790 35.41 -9.33 -14.17
N VAL A 791 34.92 -10.55 -14.05
CA VAL A 791 35.68 -11.79 -14.33
C VAL A 791 35.07 -12.48 -15.54
N GLY A 792 35.87 -13.17 -16.35
CA GLY A 792 35.25 -14.10 -17.31
C GLY A 792 36.05 -15.35 -17.64
N THR A 793 35.35 -16.43 -17.93
CA THR A 793 35.91 -17.75 -18.24
C THR A 793 36.17 -17.90 -19.73
N ILE A 794 37.42 -18.17 -20.09
CA ILE A 794 37.89 -18.34 -21.48
C ILE A 794 38.56 -19.70 -21.64
N GLY A 795 38.51 -20.31 -22.83
CA GLY A 795 39.06 -21.65 -23.05
C GLY A 795 38.38 -22.41 -24.18
N HIS A 796 38.95 -23.54 -24.60
CA HIS A 796 38.45 -24.35 -25.71
C HIS A 796 37.06 -24.97 -25.41
N VAL A 797 36.34 -25.39 -26.46
CA VAL A 797 35.09 -26.16 -26.32
C VAL A 797 35.36 -27.43 -25.49
N ASP A 798 34.37 -27.86 -24.72
CA ASP A 798 34.44 -29.07 -23.86
C ASP A 798 35.47 -29.05 -22.73
N HIS A 799 36.20 -27.95 -22.49
CA HIS A 799 37.08 -27.81 -21.32
C HIS A 799 36.33 -27.55 -20.00
N GLY A 800 34.99 -27.50 -20.03
CA GLY A 800 34.14 -27.38 -18.82
C GLY A 800 34.01 -25.97 -18.24
N LYS A 801 34.00 -24.93 -19.10
CA LYS A 801 33.86 -23.51 -18.69
C LYS A 801 32.54 -23.22 -17.97
N THR A 802 31.42 -23.52 -18.62
CA THR A 802 30.06 -23.32 -18.07
C THR A 802 29.84 -24.14 -16.80
N THR A 803 30.44 -25.33 -16.72
CA THR A 803 30.44 -26.19 -15.53
C THR A 803 31.19 -25.54 -14.36
N LEU A 804 32.35 -24.91 -14.63
CA LEU A 804 33.11 -24.17 -13.62
C LEU A 804 32.34 -22.95 -13.09
N THR A 805 31.67 -22.20 -13.98
CA THR A 805 30.85 -21.03 -13.59
C THR A 805 29.67 -21.43 -12.71
N ALA A 806 28.98 -22.53 -13.04
CA ALA A 806 27.90 -23.08 -12.21
C ALA A 806 28.41 -23.58 -10.84
N ALA A 807 29.58 -24.23 -10.80
CA ALA A 807 30.19 -24.74 -9.58
C ALA A 807 30.64 -23.61 -8.63
N LEU A 808 31.27 -22.56 -9.16
CA LEU A 808 31.65 -21.34 -8.40
C LEU A 808 30.46 -20.74 -7.68
N THR A 809 29.37 -20.49 -8.41
CA THR A 809 28.16 -19.86 -7.88
C THR A 809 27.50 -20.73 -6.80
N THR A 810 27.49 -22.05 -7.02
CA THR A 810 26.89 -23.02 -6.07
C THR A 810 27.70 -23.13 -4.78
N VAL A 811 29.03 -23.21 -4.85
CA VAL A 811 29.90 -23.33 -3.67
C VAL A 811 29.90 -22.04 -2.85
N LEU A 812 29.98 -20.87 -3.50
CA LEU A 812 29.98 -19.58 -2.82
C LEU A 812 28.64 -19.30 -2.12
N THR A 813 27.52 -19.68 -2.74
CA THR A 813 26.19 -19.53 -2.11
C THR A 813 26.02 -20.43 -0.88
N ARG A 814 26.64 -21.61 -0.87
CA ARG A 814 26.52 -22.56 0.25
C ARG A 814 27.45 -22.23 1.42
N ARG A 815 28.66 -21.74 1.15
CA ARG A 815 29.66 -21.46 2.19
C ARG A 815 29.64 -20.03 2.74
N LEU A 816 29.13 -19.06 1.98
CA LEU A 816 29.01 -17.68 2.42
C LEU A 816 27.53 -17.35 2.65
N SER A 817 27.15 -17.19 3.92
CA SER A 817 25.77 -16.92 4.31
C SER A 817 25.41 -15.46 4.02
N GLY A 818 24.71 -15.22 2.91
CA GLY A 818 24.07 -13.93 2.61
C GLY A 818 24.44 -13.36 1.24
N ALA A 819 23.41 -13.02 0.46
CA ALA A 819 23.40 -12.30 -0.83
C ALA A 819 23.53 -13.10 -2.16
N ASN A 820 24.06 -14.32 -2.19
CA ASN A 820 24.22 -15.05 -3.47
C ASN A 820 23.01 -15.95 -3.81
N LYS A 821 22.56 -15.96 -5.07
CA LYS A 821 21.46 -16.80 -5.56
C LYS A 821 22.02 -18.05 -6.27
N VAL A 822 21.50 -19.24 -5.96
CA VAL A 822 21.90 -20.47 -6.66
C VAL A 822 21.38 -20.43 -8.09
N VAL A 823 22.27 -20.41 -9.09
CA VAL A 823 21.94 -20.52 -10.52
C VAL A 823 22.23 -21.94 -10.98
N LYS A 824 21.23 -22.67 -11.48
CA LYS A 824 21.39 -24.04 -12.00
C LYS A 824 21.99 -24.01 -13.41
N TYR A 825 22.67 -25.08 -13.82
CA TYR A 825 23.26 -25.23 -15.17
C TYR A 825 22.24 -24.89 -16.28
N ASP A 826 21.00 -25.34 -16.13
CA ASP A 826 19.91 -25.13 -17.10
C ASP A 826 19.42 -23.67 -17.23
N GLU A 827 19.75 -22.81 -16.25
CA GLU A 827 19.37 -21.38 -16.23
C GLU A 827 20.44 -20.47 -16.85
N ILE A 828 21.66 -20.97 -16.99
CA ILE A 828 22.78 -20.30 -17.67
C ILE A 828 22.66 -20.52 -19.19
N ASP A 829 22.18 -21.70 -19.61
CA ASP A 829 21.98 -22.12 -21.00
C ASP A 829 20.55 -21.82 -21.49
N LYS A 830 20.34 -20.59 -21.98
CA LYS A 830 19.01 -20.02 -22.29
C LYS A 830 18.53 -20.19 -23.73
N ALA A 831 19.37 -20.62 -24.69
CA ALA A 831 18.95 -20.73 -26.09
C ALA A 831 18.53 -22.17 -26.49
N PRO A 832 17.32 -22.38 -27.04
CA PRO A 832 16.86 -23.71 -27.48
C PRO A 832 17.75 -24.36 -28.56
N GLU A 833 18.48 -23.56 -29.33
CA GLU A 833 19.39 -24.00 -30.39
C GLU A 833 20.75 -24.52 -29.86
N GLU A 834 21.14 -24.11 -28.63
CA GLU A 834 22.38 -24.51 -27.95
C GLU A 834 22.25 -25.95 -27.39
N ARG A 835 21.11 -26.26 -26.75
CA ARG A 835 20.79 -27.61 -26.24
C ARG A 835 20.74 -28.68 -27.32
N ALA A 836 20.43 -28.31 -28.55
CA ALA A 836 20.38 -29.23 -29.69
C ALA A 836 21.76 -29.52 -30.31
N ARG A 837 22.77 -28.66 -30.07
CA ARG A 837 24.08 -28.71 -30.73
C ARG A 837 25.26 -28.88 -29.77
N GLY A 838 25.07 -28.77 -28.45
CA GLY A 838 26.10 -29.00 -27.44
C GLY A 838 27.21 -27.96 -27.40
N ILE A 839 26.99 -26.76 -27.92
CA ILE A 839 27.98 -25.67 -28.00
C ILE A 839 27.39 -24.37 -27.44
N THR A 840 28.17 -23.64 -26.64
CA THR A 840 27.81 -22.30 -26.13
C THR A 840 27.98 -21.25 -27.23
N ILE A 841 26.90 -20.57 -27.61
CA ILE A 841 26.81 -19.58 -28.71
C ILE A 841 26.61 -18.16 -28.14
N SER A 842 25.89 -18.01 -27.02
CA SER A 842 25.65 -16.75 -26.30
C SER A 842 26.57 -16.59 -25.08
N THR A 843 26.99 -15.36 -24.80
CA THR A 843 27.64 -15.02 -23.52
C THR A 843 26.61 -15.07 -22.39
N ALA A 844 26.95 -15.72 -21.29
CA ALA A 844 26.10 -15.79 -20.10
C ALA A 844 26.72 -14.98 -18.95
N HIS A 845 25.92 -14.13 -18.31
CA HIS A 845 26.32 -13.29 -17.18
C HIS A 845 25.79 -13.87 -15.86
N VAL A 846 26.67 -14.01 -14.87
CA VAL A 846 26.37 -14.54 -13.53
C VAL A 846 27.04 -13.64 -12.49
N GLU A 847 26.35 -13.32 -11.39
CA GLU A 847 26.87 -12.46 -10.32
C GLU A 847 27.07 -13.27 -9.02
N TYR A 848 28.16 -12.99 -8.30
CA TYR A 848 28.41 -13.56 -6.98
C TYR A 848 29.31 -12.66 -6.11
N GLU A 849 29.19 -12.81 -4.80
CA GLU A 849 29.93 -12.04 -3.79
C GLU A 849 30.78 -12.91 -2.87
N THR A 850 31.88 -12.32 -2.37
CA THR A 850 32.75 -12.84 -1.29
C THR A 850 32.69 -11.91 -0.07
N GLU A 851 33.36 -12.22 1.04
CA GLU A 851 33.45 -11.28 2.18
C GLU A 851 34.10 -9.94 1.78
N GLY A 852 35.06 -9.95 0.84
CA GLY A 852 35.81 -8.75 0.44
C GLY A 852 35.42 -8.08 -0.87
N ARG A 853 34.71 -8.75 -1.80
CA ARG A 853 34.48 -8.26 -3.19
C ARG A 853 33.16 -8.72 -3.80
N HIS A 854 32.66 -7.93 -4.76
CA HIS A 854 31.55 -8.30 -5.66
C HIS A 854 32.11 -8.65 -7.05
N TYR A 855 31.63 -9.76 -7.63
CA TYR A 855 32.08 -10.25 -8.93
C TYR A 855 30.91 -10.30 -9.92
N ALA A 856 31.10 -9.68 -11.09
CA ALA A 856 30.29 -9.97 -12.27
C ALA A 856 31.07 -10.93 -13.17
N HIS A 857 30.53 -12.11 -13.44
CA HIS A 857 31.19 -13.20 -14.15
C HIS A 857 30.56 -13.40 -15.52
N VAL A 858 31.38 -13.45 -16.57
CA VAL A 858 30.93 -13.66 -17.95
C VAL A 858 31.53 -14.95 -18.51
N ASP A 859 30.67 -15.89 -18.93
CA ASP A 859 31.12 -17.12 -19.60
C ASP A 859 31.28 -16.88 -21.11
N CYS A 860 32.51 -17.01 -21.62
CA CYS A 860 32.81 -16.76 -23.03
C CYS A 860 32.68 -18.02 -23.90
N PRO A 861 32.15 -17.87 -25.14
CA PRO A 861 32.06 -18.98 -26.08
C PRO A 861 33.48 -19.47 -26.47
N GLY A 862 33.67 -20.79 -26.49
CA GLY A 862 34.99 -21.40 -26.72
C GLY A 862 35.27 -21.89 -28.14
N HIS A 863 34.32 -21.71 -29.06
CA HIS A 863 34.41 -22.22 -30.42
C HIS A 863 35.02 -21.16 -31.36
N ALA A 864 35.88 -21.61 -32.29
CA ALA A 864 36.69 -20.73 -33.16
C ALA A 864 35.84 -19.71 -33.96
N ASP A 865 34.68 -20.12 -34.46
CA ASP A 865 33.78 -19.25 -35.23
C ASP A 865 33.10 -18.14 -34.40
N TYR A 866 33.04 -18.29 -33.07
CA TYR A 866 32.40 -17.35 -32.15
C TYR A 866 33.41 -16.52 -31.34
N ILE A 867 34.69 -16.60 -31.69
CA ILE A 867 35.78 -15.76 -31.15
C ILE A 867 35.47 -14.26 -31.27
N LYS A 868 34.71 -13.83 -32.30
CA LYS A 868 34.25 -12.43 -32.44
C LYS A 868 33.31 -11.99 -31.30
N ASN A 869 32.49 -12.90 -30.77
CA ASN A 869 31.58 -12.62 -29.66
C ASN A 869 32.32 -12.65 -28.31
N MET A 870 33.41 -13.43 -28.23
CA MET A 870 34.34 -13.35 -27.10
C MET A 870 35.00 -11.96 -27.01
N ILE A 871 35.37 -11.32 -28.12
CA ILE A 871 35.95 -9.95 -28.10
C ILE A 871 34.98 -8.94 -27.49
N THR A 872 33.68 -9.05 -27.77
CA THR A 872 32.66 -8.15 -27.20
C THR A 872 32.45 -8.36 -25.70
N GLY A 873 32.43 -9.61 -25.21
CA GLY A 873 32.32 -9.90 -23.77
C GLY A 873 33.62 -9.70 -22.99
N ALA A 874 34.78 -9.97 -23.60
CA ALA A 874 36.09 -9.81 -22.99
C ALA A 874 36.55 -8.34 -22.91
N ALA A 875 35.99 -7.45 -23.74
CA ALA A 875 36.21 -6.01 -23.64
C ALA A 875 35.66 -5.38 -22.35
N GLN A 876 34.81 -6.10 -21.61
CA GLN A 876 34.30 -5.70 -20.31
C GLN A 876 34.95 -6.44 -19.13
N MET A 877 35.92 -7.34 -19.36
CA MET A 877 36.56 -8.12 -18.30
C MET A 877 37.74 -7.35 -17.67
N ASP A 878 37.78 -7.31 -16.35
CA ASP A 878 38.93 -6.85 -15.59
C ASP A 878 39.98 -7.98 -15.43
N VAL A 879 39.50 -9.23 -15.30
CA VAL A 879 40.30 -10.46 -15.09
C VAL A 879 39.73 -11.62 -15.91
N ALA A 880 40.57 -12.52 -16.43
CA ALA A 880 40.12 -13.73 -17.11
C ALA A 880 40.54 -15.02 -16.38
N ILE A 881 39.67 -16.02 -16.36
CA ILE A 881 39.95 -17.40 -15.93
C ILE A 881 40.14 -18.26 -17.18
N LEU A 882 41.37 -18.69 -17.45
CA LEU A 882 41.69 -19.57 -18.56
C LEU A 882 41.50 -21.04 -18.16
N VAL A 883 40.49 -21.69 -18.72
CA VAL A 883 40.14 -23.09 -18.43
C VAL A 883 40.83 -24.03 -19.42
N VAL A 884 41.69 -24.92 -18.91
CA VAL A 884 42.44 -25.91 -19.69
C VAL A 884 42.08 -27.31 -19.19
N SER A 885 41.63 -28.17 -20.10
CA SER A 885 41.39 -29.59 -19.79
C SER A 885 42.71 -30.32 -19.57
N ALA A 886 42.83 -31.09 -18.49
CA ALA A 886 44.03 -31.88 -18.17
C ALA A 886 44.28 -32.99 -19.20
N THR A 887 43.22 -33.52 -19.82
CA THR A 887 43.30 -34.55 -20.86
C THR A 887 43.79 -34.02 -22.20
N ASP A 888 43.41 -32.78 -22.54
CA ASP A 888 43.64 -32.20 -23.86
C ASP A 888 44.86 -31.25 -23.87
N GLY A 889 45.27 -30.78 -22.70
CA GLY A 889 46.36 -29.82 -22.54
C GLY A 889 46.10 -28.48 -23.25
N ALA A 890 47.17 -27.73 -23.49
CA ALA A 890 47.08 -26.42 -24.16
C ALA A 890 46.85 -26.58 -25.67
N MET A 891 45.58 -26.58 -26.08
CA MET A 891 45.16 -26.60 -27.49
C MET A 891 45.64 -25.35 -28.26
N PRO A 892 45.79 -25.40 -29.60
CA PRO A 892 46.18 -24.23 -30.42
C PRO A 892 45.31 -22.98 -30.16
N GLN A 893 44.00 -23.18 -29.98
CA GLN A 893 43.02 -22.12 -29.67
C GLN A 893 43.23 -21.48 -28.29
N THR A 894 43.89 -22.17 -27.35
CA THR A 894 44.28 -21.61 -26.04
C THR A 894 45.20 -20.41 -26.22
N ARG A 895 46.12 -20.46 -27.20
CA ARG A 895 47.02 -19.33 -27.51
C ARG A 895 46.24 -18.16 -28.10
N GLU A 896 45.23 -18.43 -28.92
CA GLU A 896 44.34 -17.40 -29.48
C GLU A 896 43.54 -16.71 -28.38
N HIS A 897 42.94 -17.45 -27.44
CA HIS A 897 42.20 -16.88 -26.31
C HIS A 897 43.08 -15.99 -25.40
N ILE A 898 44.32 -16.42 -25.12
CA ILE A 898 45.28 -15.61 -24.34
C ILE A 898 45.63 -14.31 -25.10
N LEU A 899 45.86 -14.41 -26.41
CA LEU A 899 46.23 -13.27 -27.24
C LEU A 899 45.07 -12.27 -27.35
N LEU A 900 43.84 -12.76 -27.47
CA LEU A 900 42.62 -11.94 -27.51
C LEU A 900 42.34 -11.26 -26.17
N ALA A 901 42.45 -11.97 -25.04
CA ALA A 901 42.30 -11.40 -23.71
C ALA A 901 43.30 -10.24 -23.48
N LYS A 902 44.55 -10.42 -23.91
CA LYS A 902 45.57 -9.36 -23.88
C LYS A 902 45.26 -8.20 -24.85
N GLN A 903 44.67 -8.48 -26.01
CA GLN A 903 44.30 -7.45 -27.00
C GLN A 903 43.16 -6.55 -26.53
N VAL A 904 42.20 -7.08 -25.77
CA VAL A 904 41.07 -6.32 -25.20
C VAL A 904 41.39 -5.65 -23.86
N GLY A 905 42.60 -5.83 -23.33
CA GLY A 905 43.10 -5.09 -22.17
C GLY A 905 43.00 -5.80 -20.82
N VAL A 906 42.67 -7.10 -20.79
CA VAL A 906 42.72 -7.91 -19.57
C VAL A 906 44.17 -8.06 -19.10
N LYS A 907 44.48 -7.53 -17.91
CA LYS A 907 45.85 -7.50 -17.37
C LYS A 907 46.23 -8.81 -16.69
N ASP A 908 45.29 -9.38 -15.95
CA ASP A 908 45.51 -10.56 -15.11
C ASP A 908 44.72 -11.76 -15.64
N ILE A 909 45.40 -12.89 -15.81
CA ILE A 909 44.82 -14.16 -16.28
C ILE A 909 45.14 -15.24 -15.26
N VAL A 910 44.12 -15.82 -14.65
CA VAL A 910 44.22 -16.96 -13.73
C VAL A 910 43.99 -18.24 -14.53
N THR A 911 44.92 -19.19 -14.49
CA THR A 911 44.76 -20.46 -15.22
C THR A 911 44.15 -21.52 -14.31
N TRP A 912 43.07 -22.15 -14.76
CA TRP A 912 42.38 -23.24 -14.09
C TRP A 912 42.51 -24.53 -14.91
N ILE A 913 43.05 -25.58 -14.30
CA ILE A 913 43.16 -26.90 -14.92
C ILE A 913 41.95 -27.73 -14.48
N ASN A 914 41.17 -28.19 -15.45
CA ASN A 914 39.91 -28.91 -15.25
C ASN A 914 40.03 -30.37 -15.73
N LYS A 915 39.13 -31.26 -15.31
CA LYS A 915 39.12 -32.70 -15.67
C LYS A 915 40.38 -33.49 -15.25
N CYS A 916 41.01 -33.10 -14.15
CA CYS A 916 42.19 -33.81 -13.62
C CYS A 916 41.88 -35.24 -13.16
N ASP A 917 40.61 -35.53 -12.88
CA ASP A 917 40.04 -36.81 -12.49
C ASP A 917 39.96 -37.84 -13.64
N VAL A 918 40.04 -37.39 -14.90
CA VAL A 918 39.89 -38.23 -16.11
C VAL A 918 41.26 -38.69 -16.66
N VAL A 919 42.36 -38.33 -15.99
CA VAL A 919 43.72 -38.67 -16.42
C VAL A 919 44.13 -39.99 -15.77
N GLU A 920 44.14 -41.07 -16.57
CA GLU A 920 44.60 -42.40 -16.18
C GLU A 920 46.12 -42.55 -16.36
N ASP A 921 46.90 -42.28 -15.31
CA ASP A 921 48.12 -43.05 -14.99
C ASP A 921 48.38 -43.05 -13.46
N GLU A 922 49.04 -44.12 -13.00
CA GLU A 922 48.79 -45.02 -11.86
C GLU A 922 48.59 -44.48 -10.42
N GLU A 923 47.42 -44.85 -9.86
CA GLU A 923 47.08 -45.27 -8.47
C GLU A 923 45.71 -44.72 -7.97
N MET A 924 45.04 -43.88 -8.78
CA MET A 924 43.97 -42.98 -8.31
C MET A 924 42.60 -43.14 -8.99
N LEU A 925 42.20 -44.34 -9.45
CA LEU A 925 40.90 -44.50 -10.15
C LEU A 925 40.07 -45.76 -9.83
N SER A 926 40.60 -46.78 -9.14
CA SER A 926 39.80 -47.98 -8.80
C SER A 926 39.08 -47.92 -7.44
N ILE A 927 39.20 -46.81 -6.71
CA ILE A 927 38.48 -46.55 -5.44
C ILE A 927 37.36 -45.51 -5.65
N VAL A 928 37.45 -44.69 -6.70
CA VAL A 928 36.55 -43.56 -6.95
C VAL A 928 35.27 -43.97 -7.71
N GLU A 929 35.28 -45.12 -8.41
CA GLU A 929 34.11 -45.65 -9.12
C GLU A 929 33.08 -46.39 -8.24
N MET A 930 33.37 -46.62 -6.95
CA MET A 930 32.46 -47.40 -6.07
C MET A 930 31.87 -46.60 -4.88
N GLU A 931 32.16 -45.31 -4.76
CA GLU A 931 31.60 -44.43 -3.71
C GLU A 931 31.02 -43.10 -4.23
N ALA A 932 30.64 -43.06 -5.50
CA ALA A 932 29.74 -42.04 -6.03
C ALA A 932 28.33 -42.62 -6.18
N LEU A 933 27.57 -42.71 -5.08
CA LEU A 933 26.11 -42.63 -5.07
C LEU A 933 25.54 -42.52 -3.63
N GLU A 934 24.65 -41.53 -3.48
CA GLU A 934 23.75 -41.23 -2.35
C GLU A 934 24.21 -40.23 -1.26
N GLU A 935 23.53 -39.07 -1.27
CA GLU A 935 23.29 -38.07 -0.22
C GLU A 935 24.45 -37.45 0.61
N SER A 936 24.50 -36.11 0.50
CA SER A 936 24.99 -35.12 1.48
C SER A 936 26.49 -34.71 1.52
N SER A 937 26.67 -33.39 1.67
CA SER A 937 27.83 -32.63 2.21
C SER A 937 29.22 -32.72 1.55
N ASP A 938 29.69 -31.56 1.06
CA ASP A 938 31.09 -31.12 0.85
C ASP A 938 32.12 -32.14 0.31
N GLY A 939 32.24 -32.18 -1.03
CA GLY A 939 33.32 -32.91 -1.72
C GLY A 939 34.63 -32.12 -1.89
N PRO A 940 35.75 -32.79 -2.31
CA PRO A 940 37.10 -32.24 -2.42
C PRO A 940 37.25 -31.05 -3.40
N TRP A 941 36.28 -30.87 -4.31
CA TRP A 941 36.22 -29.77 -5.27
C TRP A 941 35.94 -28.41 -4.63
N SER A 942 35.27 -28.39 -3.45
CA SER A 942 34.92 -27.14 -2.77
C SER A 942 36.15 -26.38 -2.26
N GLU A 943 37.19 -27.08 -1.81
CA GLU A 943 38.43 -26.44 -1.35
C GLU A 943 39.21 -25.83 -2.51
N LYS A 944 39.27 -26.51 -3.66
CA LYS A 944 39.91 -26.00 -4.88
C LYS A 944 39.20 -24.79 -5.48
N ILE A 945 37.87 -24.73 -5.40
CA ILE A 945 37.10 -23.55 -5.80
C ILE A 945 37.39 -22.37 -4.86
N MET A 946 37.54 -22.60 -3.55
CA MET A 946 37.94 -21.55 -2.61
C MET A 946 39.39 -21.09 -2.83
N GLU A 947 40.31 -21.97 -3.24
CA GLU A 947 41.67 -21.58 -3.67
C GLU A 947 41.63 -20.66 -4.90
N LEU A 948 40.78 -20.98 -5.89
CA LEU A 948 40.57 -20.13 -7.08
C LEU A 948 40.04 -18.74 -6.70
N VAL A 949 39.04 -18.70 -5.81
CA VAL A 949 38.45 -17.44 -5.31
C VAL A 949 39.49 -16.65 -4.51
N GLY A 950 40.27 -17.31 -3.67
CA GLY A 950 41.37 -16.68 -2.93
C GLY A 950 42.50 -16.16 -3.84
N ALA A 951 42.68 -16.71 -5.03
CA ALA A 951 43.58 -16.16 -6.04
C ALA A 951 42.99 -14.89 -6.70
N LEU A 952 41.68 -14.87 -6.96
CA LEU A 952 40.98 -13.69 -7.51
C LEU A 952 40.94 -12.51 -6.53
N GLU A 953 40.84 -12.78 -5.22
CA GLU A 953 40.88 -11.75 -4.17
C GLU A 953 42.23 -11.02 -4.06
N LYS A 954 43.33 -11.64 -4.51
CA LYS A 954 44.68 -11.05 -4.46
C LYS A 954 44.99 -10.09 -5.61
N ILE A 955 44.12 -10.03 -6.62
CA ILE A 955 44.33 -9.18 -7.81
C ILE A 955 44.06 -7.71 -7.45
N GLU A 956 44.90 -6.78 -7.91
CA GLU A 956 44.73 -5.34 -7.66
C GLU A 956 43.48 -4.78 -8.35
N LEU A 957 42.84 -3.78 -7.73
CA LEU A 957 41.62 -3.19 -8.28
C LEU A 957 41.92 -2.34 -9.53
N PRO A 958 41.17 -2.50 -10.62
CA PRO A 958 41.36 -1.70 -11.82
C PRO A 958 40.98 -0.23 -11.56
N VAL A 959 41.87 0.69 -11.91
CA VAL A 959 41.62 2.14 -11.82
C VAL A 959 40.60 2.54 -12.90
N ARG A 960 39.36 2.83 -12.48
CA ARG A 960 38.29 3.29 -13.38
C ARG A 960 38.37 4.81 -13.52
N GLU A 961 38.59 5.32 -14.73
CA GLU A 961 38.63 6.75 -15.03
C GLU A 961 37.22 7.34 -14.96
N LYS A 962 36.87 8.00 -13.84
CA LYS A 962 35.52 8.52 -13.57
C LYS A 962 35.16 9.79 -14.36
N ASP A 963 36.16 10.47 -14.94
CA ASP A 963 36.01 11.78 -15.58
C ASP A 963 35.94 11.72 -17.13
N LYS A 964 35.86 10.52 -17.71
CA LYS A 964 35.69 10.32 -19.16
C LYS A 964 34.24 9.99 -19.51
N PRO A 965 33.72 10.44 -20.67
CA PRO A 965 32.35 10.14 -21.09
C PRO A 965 32.13 8.63 -21.24
N PHE A 966 31.05 8.15 -20.64
CA PHE A 966 30.63 6.75 -20.64
C PHE A 966 30.27 6.29 -22.07
N LEU A 967 31.02 5.33 -22.61
CA LEU A 967 30.76 4.69 -23.90
C LEU A 967 30.47 3.21 -23.64
N MET A 968 29.19 2.83 -23.67
CA MET A 968 28.73 1.47 -23.38
C MET A 968 28.62 0.64 -24.66
N SER A 969 29.05 -0.63 -24.64
CA SER A 969 28.49 -1.65 -25.52
C SER A 969 27.23 -2.22 -24.87
N VAL A 970 26.15 -2.37 -25.64
CA VAL A 970 24.86 -2.88 -25.14
C VAL A 970 24.99 -4.39 -24.97
N GLU A 971 25.07 -4.86 -23.72
CA GLU A 971 25.14 -6.28 -23.36
C GLU A 971 23.78 -6.89 -22.99
N ASP A 972 22.80 -6.08 -22.59
CA ASP A 972 21.37 -6.44 -22.59
C ASP A 972 20.52 -5.17 -22.41
N VAL A 973 19.29 -5.17 -22.94
CA VAL A 973 18.36 -4.04 -22.85
C VAL A 973 17.31 -4.32 -21.78
N PHE A 974 17.47 -3.72 -20.60
CA PHE A 974 16.37 -3.58 -19.65
C PHE A 974 15.58 -2.32 -20.00
N SER A 975 14.31 -2.48 -20.32
CA SER A 975 13.38 -1.36 -20.45
C SER A 975 13.18 -0.72 -19.08
N ILE A 976 13.81 0.43 -18.84
CA ILE A 976 13.46 1.35 -17.76
C ILE A 976 12.50 2.38 -18.38
N PRO A 977 11.21 2.39 -18.03
CA PRO A 977 10.34 3.49 -18.41
C PRO A 977 10.79 4.75 -17.64
N GLY A 978 11.06 5.84 -18.35
CA GLY A 978 11.00 7.17 -17.74
C GLY A 978 12.27 8.01 -17.57
N ARG A 979 13.45 7.66 -18.13
CA ARG A 979 14.55 8.65 -18.24
C ARG A 979 15.35 8.53 -19.55
N GLY A 980 15.12 9.50 -20.44
CA GLY A 980 16.17 10.13 -21.24
C GLY A 980 16.81 9.37 -22.41
N THR A 981 16.08 9.20 -23.51
CA THR A 981 16.40 9.64 -24.89
C THR A 981 15.36 8.99 -25.80
N GLY A 982 14.61 9.77 -26.58
CA GLY A 982 13.48 9.32 -27.40
C GLY A 982 13.86 8.45 -28.61
N ILE A 983 14.75 7.48 -28.42
CA ILE A 983 15.25 6.57 -29.44
C ILE A 983 14.83 5.17 -29.00
N LYS A 984 13.89 4.57 -29.73
CA LYS A 984 13.42 3.19 -29.50
C LYS A 984 14.46 2.20 -30.01
N LYS A 985 14.35 0.94 -29.61
CA LYS A 985 15.17 -0.17 -30.13
C LYS A 985 15.09 -0.29 -31.66
N GLU A 986 13.93 0.05 -32.23
CA GLU A 986 13.66 0.09 -33.67
C GLU A 986 14.43 1.19 -34.39
N ASP A 987 14.79 2.24 -33.66
CA ASP A 987 15.43 3.46 -34.19
C ASP A 987 16.97 3.35 -34.19
N VAL A 988 17.54 2.27 -33.65
CA VAL A 988 18.99 2.02 -33.59
C VAL A 988 19.39 0.80 -34.39
N GLU A 989 20.17 1.01 -35.44
CA GLU A 989 20.73 -0.06 -36.28
C GLU A 989 22.23 -0.31 -35.97
N ARG A 990 22.69 -1.52 -36.29
CA ARG A 990 24.11 -1.89 -36.16
C ARG A 990 24.99 -0.90 -36.93
N GLY A 991 25.89 -0.24 -36.21
CA GLY A 991 26.82 0.76 -36.77
C GLY A 991 26.45 2.22 -36.46
N GLN A 992 25.32 2.47 -35.79
CA GLN A 992 24.98 3.79 -35.26
C GLN A 992 25.62 4.03 -33.88
N VAL A 993 25.98 5.28 -33.61
CA VAL A 993 26.63 5.69 -32.34
C VAL A 993 25.74 6.73 -31.66
N LEU A 994 25.35 6.44 -30.42
CA LEU A 994 24.62 7.37 -29.56
C LEU A 994 25.62 8.23 -28.79
N SER A 995 25.48 9.54 -28.89
CA SER A 995 26.33 10.50 -28.17
C SER A 995 25.54 11.76 -27.82
N ALA A 996 25.98 12.47 -26.78
CA ALA A 996 25.39 13.76 -26.45
C ALA A 996 25.67 14.79 -27.57
N PRO A 997 24.77 15.77 -27.80
CA PRO A 997 24.92 16.75 -28.88
C PRO A 997 26.29 17.44 -28.85
N GLY A 998 27.01 17.40 -29.97
CA GLY A 998 28.31 18.04 -30.14
C GLY A 998 29.53 17.25 -29.64
N GLN A 999 29.36 16.04 -29.10
CA GLN A 999 30.45 15.25 -28.51
C GLN A 999 31.22 14.37 -29.52
N ILE A 1000 30.56 13.86 -30.55
CA ILE A 1000 31.19 12.98 -31.56
C ILE A 1000 30.90 13.54 -32.96
N ARG A 1001 31.95 13.65 -33.79
CA ARG A 1001 31.84 14.04 -35.20
C ARG A 1001 32.12 12.83 -36.10
N SER A 1002 31.43 12.77 -37.24
CA SER A 1002 31.65 11.72 -38.23
C SER A 1002 32.64 12.19 -39.29
N TYR A 1003 33.59 11.33 -39.62
CA TYR A 1003 34.69 11.62 -40.54
C TYR A 1003 34.73 10.57 -41.65
N LYS A 1004 35.22 10.96 -42.83
CA LYS A 1004 35.40 10.06 -43.97
C LYS A 1004 36.85 9.67 -44.20
N ALA A 1005 37.81 10.36 -43.60
CA ALA A 1005 39.22 10.10 -43.84
C ALA A 1005 40.01 10.08 -42.54
N PHE A 1006 41.03 9.23 -42.48
CA PHE A 1006 41.94 9.16 -41.34
C PHE A 1006 43.28 8.56 -41.76
N LYS A 1007 44.35 8.88 -41.01
CA LYS A 1007 45.61 8.14 -41.06
C LYS A 1007 45.65 7.12 -39.94
N ALA A 1008 46.26 5.98 -40.22
CA ALA A 1008 46.39 4.90 -39.27
C ALA A 1008 47.73 4.18 -39.42
N GLU A 1009 48.16 3.53 -38.35
CA GLU A 1009 49.18 2.48 -38.42
C GLU A 1009 48.46 1.14 -38.49
N VAL A 1010 48.81 0.32 -39.49
CA VAL A 1010 48.17 -0.96 -39.78
C VAL A 1010 49.21 -2.05 -39.89
N TYR A 1011 48.95 -3.16 -39.21
CA TYR A 1011 49.61 -4.45 -39.39
C TYR A 1011 48.79 -5.33 -40.32
N ILE A 1012 49.41 -5.89 -41.35
CA ILE A 1012 48.77 -6.87 -42.24
C ILE A 1012 49.10 -8.29 -41.76
N LEU A 1013 48.08 -9.11 -41.51
CA LEU A 1013 48.25 -10.46 -40.95
C LEU A 1013 48.85 -11.41 -41.99
N LYS A 1014 49.77 -12.29 -41.55
CA LYS A 1014 50.32 -13.38 -42.38
C LYS A 1014 49.33 -14.54 -42.52
N LYS A 1015 49.56 -15.44 -43.48
CA LYS A 1015 48.70 -16.61 -43.71
C LYS A 1015 48.58 -17.50 -42.45
N GLU A 1016 49.67 -17.68 -41.73
CA GLU A 1016 49.71 -18.47 -40.49
C GLU A 1016 48.89 -17.82 -39.36
N GLU A 1017 48.63 -16.52 -39.47
CA GLU A 1017 47.85 -15.70 -38.52
C GLU A 1017 46.40 -15.49 -39.01
N GLY A 1018 45.97 -16.22 -40.06
CA GLY A 1018 44.63 -16.12 -40.65
C GLY A 1018 44.46 -15.02 -41.71
N GLY A 1019 45.56 -14.36 -42.11
CA GLY A 1019 45.60 -13.28 -43.09
C GLY A 1019 45.79 -13.72 -44.54
N ARG A 1020 46.30 -12.81 -45.38
CA ARG A 1020 46.31 -12.96 -46.84
C ARG A 1020 47.64 -13.53 -47.38
N HIS A 1021 47.59 -14.10 -48.59
CA HIS A 1021 48.78 -14.55 -49.33
C HIS A 1021 49.35 -13.52 -50.30
N THR A 1022 48.51 -12.59 -50.78
CA THR A 1022 48.84 -11.61 -51.81
C THR A 1022 49.10 -10.24 -51.20
N PRO A 1023 50.01 -9.44 -51.76
CA PRO A 1023 50.31 -8.11 -51.26
C PRO A 1023 49.13 -7.13 -51.39
N PHE A 1024 49.10 -6.13 -50.52
CA PHE A 1024 48.18 -4.99 -50.58
C PHE A 1024 48.71 -3.94 -51.54
N PHE A 1025 47.86 -3.40 -52.41
CA PHE A 1025 48.20 -2.34 -53.37
C PHE A 1025 47.51 -1.03 -53.00
N SER A 1026 48.06 0.09 -53.47
CA SER A 1026 47.40 1.39 -53.34
C SER A 1026 46.07 1.40 -54.13
N ASN A 1027 45.05 2.06 -53.59
CA ASN A 1027 43.65 2.05 -54.04
C ASN A 1027 42.91 0.71 -53.84
N TYR A 1028 43.45 -0.22 -53.06
CA TYR A 1028 42.69 -1.39 -52.64
C TYR A 1028 41.52 -0.98 -51.73
N GLN A 1029 40.36 -1.62 -51.93
CA GLN A 1029 39.11 -1.28 -51.24
C GLN A 1029 38.61 -2.42 -50.33
N PRO A 1030 39.19 -2.60 -49.13
CA PRO A 1030 38.67 -3.55 -48.16
C PRO A 1030 37.49 -2.99 -47.35
N GLN A 1031 36.85 -3.87 -46.58
CA GLN A 1031 35.91 -3.46 -45.54
C GLN A 1031 36.67 -3.14 -44.25
N PHE A 1032 36.37 -2.03 -43.62
CA PHE A 1032 36.89 -1.65 -42.32
C PHE A 1032 35.82 -1.91 -41.28
N TYR A 1033 36.13 -2.77 -40.31
CA TYR A 1033 35.31 -2.95 -39.13
C TYR A 1033 35.76 -1.95 -38.07
N VAL A 1034 34.93 -0.93 -37.85
CA VAL A 1034 35.18 0.16 -36.89
C VAL A 1034 34.02 0.19 -35.91
N ARG A 1035 34.32 0.06 -34.60
CA ARG A 1035 33.33 -0.10 -33.52
C ARG A 1035 32.41 -1.32 -33.76
N THR A 1036 31.27 -1.10 -34.41
CA THR A 1036 30.25 -2.12 -34.69
C THR A 1036 29.79 -2.15 -36.16
N THR A 1037 30.35 -1.29 -37.02
CA THR A 1037 29.99 -1.16 -38.44
C THR A 1037 31.09 -1.71 -39.35
N ASP A 1038 30.69 -2.36 -40.44
CA ASP A 1038 31.57 -2.69 -41.56
C ASP A 1038 31.36 -1.62 -42.65
N VAL A 1039 32.41 -0.86 -42.97
CA VAL A 1039 32.38 0.21 -43.97
C VAL A 1039 33.48 0.00 -45.00
N THR A 1040 33.12 0.02 -46.28
CA THR A 1040 34.11 -0.05 -47.36
C THR A 1040 34.88 1.27 -47.44
N GLY A 1041 36.18 1.20 -47.68
CA GLY A 1041 37.01 2.37 -47.91
C GLY A 1041 38.22 2.04 -48.78
N SER A 1042 38.85 3.05 -49.33
CA SER A 1042 40.08 2.92 -50.12
C SER A 1042 41.31 3.21 -49.26
N ILE A 1043 42.37 2.43 -49.47
CA ILE A 1043 43.68 2.62 -48.84
C ILE A 1043 44.61 3.35 -49.80
N LYS A 1044 45.25 4.42 -49.32
CA LYS A 1044 46.40 5.04 -49.98
C LYS A 1044 47.66 4.72 -49.19
N LEU A 1045 48.64 4.19 -49.90
CA LEU A 1045 49.96 3.91 -49.36
C LEU A 1045 50.84 5.17 -49.38
N PRO A 1046 51.85 5.29 -48.50
CA PRO A 1046 52.80 6.39 -48.53
C PRO A 1046 53.54 6.49 -49.88
N SER A 1047 53.89 7.72 -50.28
CA SER A 1047 54.61 7.99 -51.53
C SER A 1047 55.94 7.22 -51.60
N GLY A 1048 56.07 6.33 -52.58
CA GLY A 1048 57.25 5.46 -52.79
C GLY A 1048 57.01 3.97 -52.49
N VAL A 1049 55.84 3.58 -51.97
CA VAL A 1049 55.47 2.19 -51.68
C VAL A 1049 54.34 1.73 -52.63
N GLU A 1050 54.66 0.87 -53.60
CA GLU A 1050 53.68 0.35 -54.57
C GLU A 1050 52.87 -0.84 -54.04
N MET A 1051 53.48 -1.65 -53.17
CA MET A 1051 52.85 -2.85 -52.61
C MET A 1051 53.37 -3.15 -51.19
N VAL A 1052 52.54 -3.80 -50.39
CA VAL A 1052 52.82 -4.16 -48.99
C VAL A 1052 52.69 -5.67 -48.81
N MET A 1053 53.67 -6.30 -48.17
CA MET A 1053 53.64 -7.73 -47.92
C MET A 1053 52.90 -8.06 -46.61
N PRO A 1054 52.17 -9.19 -46.55
CA PRO A 1054 51.62 -9.70 -45.30
C PRO A 1054 52.73 -9.90 -44.24
N GLY A 1055 52.55 -9.33 -43.05
CA GLY A 1055 53.54 -9.31 -41.97
C GLY A 1055 54.22 -7.97 -41.69
N ASP A 1056 53.94 -6.95 -42.49
CA ASP A 1056 54.51 -5.61 -42.32
C ASP A 1056 53.58 -4.68 -41.52
N ASN A 1057 54.20 -3.75 -40.78
CA ASN A 1057 53.55 -2.60 -40.17
C ASN A 1057 53.78 -1.38 -41.05
N LEU A 1058 52.72 -0.64 -41.38
CA LEU A 1058 52.85 0.60 -42.15
C LEU A 1058 51.82 1.65 -41.75
N SER A 1059 52.16 2.91 -42.01
CA SER A 1059 51.19 3.99 -41.95
C SER A 1059 50.42 4.09 -43.27
N ILE A 1060 49.10 4.13 -43.20
CA ILE A 1060 48.21 4.30 -44.35
C ILE A 1060 47.28 5.48 -44.16
N GLU A 1061 46.81 6.03 -45.27
CA GLU A 1061 45.66 6.94 -45.30
C GLU A 1061 44.45 6.17 -45.82
N VAL A 1062 43.34 6.23 -45.08
CA VAL A 1062 42.10 5.55 -45.39
C VAL A 1062 41.03 6.58 -45.72
N ALA A 1063 40.34 6.40 -46.84
CA ALA A 1063 39.16 7.16 -47.21
C ALA A 1063 37.95 6.22 -47.28
N LEU A 1064 37.01 6.38 -46.35
CA LEU A 1064 35.77 5.62 -46.21
C LEU A 1064 34.67 6.14 -47.15
N ASP A 1065 33.87 5.21 -47.68
CA ASP A 1065 32.76 5.56 -48.58
C ASP A 1065 31.62 6.28 -47.84
N LYS A 1066 31.45 6.00 -46.53
CA LYS A 1066 30.45 6.60 -45.65
C LYS A 1066 31.11 7.22 -44.42
N PRO A 1067 30.59 8.35 -43.90
CA PRO A 1067 31.13 8.97 -42.70
C PRO A 1067 30.84 8.09 -41.49
N VAL A 1068 31.86 7.85 -40.66
CA VAL A 1068 31.77 7.04 -39.43
C VAL A 1068 32.26 7.86 -38.25
N ALA A 1069 31.74 7.60 -37.05
CA ALA A 1069 32.25 8.20 -35.82
C ALA A 1069 33.66 7.67 -35.51
N LEU A 1070 34.68 8.53 -35.70
CA LEU A 1070 36.10 8.20 -35.54
C LEU A 1070 36.73 9.04 -34.43
N ASP A 1071 37.64 8.43 -33.68
CA ASP A 1071 38.44 9.08 -32.63
C ASP A 1071 39.92 8.73 -32.83
N LYS A 1072 40.82 9.64 -32.45
CA LYS A 1072 42.26 9.36 -32.45
C LYS A 1072 42.56 8.28 -31.40
N GLY A 1073 43.33 7.26 -31.78
CA GLY A 1073 43.63 6.09 -30.97
C GLY A 1073 42.60 4.96 -31.09
N LEU A 1074 41.52 5.14 -31.85
CA LEU A 1074 40.52 4.10 -32.08
C LEU A 1074 41.13 2.95 -32.90
N ARG A 1075 40.92 1.71 -32.45
CA ARG A 1075 41.37 0.51 -33.15
C ARG A 1075 40.33 0.05 -34.17
N PHE A 1076 40.79 -0.48 -35.30
CA PHE A 1076 39.94 -1.05 -36.34
C PHE A 1076 40.56 -2.33 -36.93
N ALA A 1077 39.72 -3.09 -37.61
CA ALA A 1077 40.14 -4.28 -38.36
C ALA A 1077 39.87 -4.09 -39.86
N VAL A 1078 40.82 -4.51 -40.68
CA VAL A 1078 40.67 -4.61 -42.13
C VAL A 1078 40.13 -6.00 -42.45
N ARG A 1079 39.04 -6.07 -43.20
CA ARG A 1079 38.31 -7.30 -43.51
C ARG A 1079 38.14 -7.52 -45.01
N GLU A 1080 38.18 -8.80 -45.37
CA GLU A 1080 37.87 -9.29 -46.71
C GLU A 1080 37.05 -10.58 -46.62
N GLY A 1081 35.91 -10.64 -47.31
CA GLY A 1081 35.03 -11.82 -47.30
C GLY A 1081 34.60 -12.26 -45.89
N GLY A 1082 34.49 -11.32 -44.94
CA GLY A 1082 34.13 -11.58 -43.53
C GLY A 1082 35.29 -12.01 -42.61
N ARG A 1083 36.51 -12.18 -43.15
CA ARG A 1083 37.74 -12.53 -42.39
C ARG A 1083 38.59 -11.30 -42.13
N THR A 1084 39.25 -11.24 -40.97
CA THR A 1084 40.17 -10.15 -40.63
C THR A 1084 41.53 -10.40 -41.28
N VAL A 1085 41.96 -9.49 -42.14
CA VAL A 1085 43.22 -9.58 -42.91
C VAL A 1085 44.28 -8.57 -42.44
N GLY A 1086 43.91 -7.64 -41.58
CA GLY A 1086 44.83 -6.71 -40.91
C GLY A 1086 44.16 -5.97 -39.77
N SER A 1087 44.94 -5.30 -38.93
CA SER A 1087 44.43 -4.47 -37.83
C SER A 1087 45.24 -3.20 -37.71
N GLY A 1088 44.60 -2.10 -37.31
CA GLY A 1088 45.29 -0.84 -37.13
C GLY A 1088 44.70 0.06 -36.07
N ILE A 1089 45.43 1.14 -35.81
CA ILE A 1089 45.09 2.19 -34.86
C ILE A 1089 45.07 3.51 -35.60
N ILE A 1090 44.00 4.27 -35.45
CA ILE A 1090 43.87 5.61 -36.02
C ILE A 1090 44.86 6.54 -35.32
N THR A 1091 45.84 7.05 -36.06
CA THR A 1091 46.87 7.96 -35.53
C THR A 1091 46.46 9.42 -35.68
N GLU A 1092 45.68 9.75 -36.71
CA GLU A 1092 45.22 11.10 -37.01
C GLU A 1092 43.90 11.04 -37.78
N ILE A 1093 42.95 11.94 -37.46
CA ILE A 1093 41.70 12.07 -38.22
C ILE A 1093 41.89 13.17 -39.26
N LEU A 1094 41.42 12.94 -40.48
CA LEU A 1094 41.48 13.91 -41.58
C LEU A 1094 40.05 14.44 -41.81
N GLU A 1095 39.88 15.76 -41.84
CA GLU A 1095 38.58 16.41 -42.08
C GLU A 1095 38.05 16.22 -43.50
#